data_AF-A0A662IIF6-F1
#
_entry.id   AF-A0A662IIF6-F1
#
_cell.length_a   1.000
_cell.length_b   1.000
_cell.length_c   1.000
_cell.angle_alpha   90.00
_cell.angle_beta   90.00
_cell.angle_gamma   90.00
#
_symmetry.space_group_name_H-M   'P 1'
#
loop_
_entity.id
_entity.type
_entity.pdbx_description
1 polymer ?
#
loop_
_entity_poly.entity_id
_entity_poly.type
_entity_poly.pdbx_seq_one_letter_code
_entity_poly.pdbx_strand_id
1 'polypeptide(L)'
;MSSFRPLILILILLLQALIHSPCISSGREGSSIDSFKNYLLGLALDTWKFFVRYTNNETGLPYDRSTPGNPQTSITNIGLYMASVVAAYDLGFIDRNEALQRLKRTINSLIRLEKWHGIPFNWYNADTLNPIWGRFVSSVDAGWYAAGLIVARNAFPELYENLTRLIEMMEWDKLYDSSVKRLYVGYDSLRKRYTQGHYDYLAIESRTASLIAIGLGRIPAEHWAALSRDVQFYYNISFLWGWHAGLFIYYMPGIFIDERCSFIARSAINVTLAQILYAEEYAYPVWGFSPCDIPGGGYGMRFDVATPHASVLALIYFPEEVLLNLLKLEEMGVRSDYGFKDSVSLVSGRVDEDYLALDQGMILLTIANYLNGSVWRYFERDPIVIRAKSLISEYKVQEEILEVYRKVFEEDTNVVLENLLKGRLGFSALRTLRLAKLHFAAGNYEKALNYADKAVEEIGRVDENYLKDAISRLLERAKSSIASALRDGRTSMINKALRLYNGSVELFEQGCYTKAYAKAVIAKFYADISRRPVIRKEVKIVLSSDRRTHTYPCNVTLRGCVTPPIPANLVVERLVSGKWKAIAIIRASGNGSFSFKWSPEAGNHTVRVRFKGSKTYLPSSSNTIVITVLKGVREISLNYPEEVYSGEEVLISGKIVPAQELEELLISITEPGGNKSSEVISLREDGSFKVALKPMTAGSWKITIIVPETENYGELKREFTIKVKAKVELFSTKNILVLVLLSALALVLYIIYRRKPSLRIPQFGELPV
;
A
#
# COMPACT_ATOMS: atom_id res chain seq x y z
N MET A 1 61.32 -11.20 -17.54
CA MET A 1 60.87 -10.68 -16.23
C MET A 1 59.83 -9.57 -16.43
N SER A 2 58.62 -9.91 -16.90
CA SER A 2 57.60 -8.92 -17.32
C SER A 2 56.18 -9.31 -16.92
N SER A 3 55.97 -9.78 -15.69
CA SER A 3 54.65 -10.13 -15.15
C SER A 3 54.26 -9.43 -13.85
N PHE A 4 55.08 -8.52 -13.32
CA PHE A 4 54.82 -7.87 -12.02
C PHE A 4 54.33 -6.41 -12.08
N ARG A 5 54.27 -5.78 -13.26
CA ARG A 5 53.80 -4.39 -13.39
C ARG A 5 52.28 -4.18 -13.17
N PRO A 6 51.36 -5.07 -13.59
CA PRO A 6 49.94 -4.82 -13.35
C PRO A 6 49.53 -5.07 -11.89
N LEU A 7 50.20 -5.96 -11.16
CA LEU A 7 49.92 -6.17 -9.73
C LEU A 7 50.34 -4.97 -8.87
N ILE A 8 51.45 -4.32 -9.20
CA ILE A 8 51.92 -3.13 -8.47
C ILE A 8 50.97 -1.95 -8.72
N LEU A 9 50.44 -1.78 -9.92
CA LEU A 9 49.44 -0.74 -10.20
C LEU A 9 48.11 -0.99 -9.47
N ILE A 10 47.66 -2.24 -9.40
CA ILE A 10 46.44 -2.61 -8.65
C ILE A 10 46.67 -2.42 -7.15
N LEU A 11 47.87 -2.71 -6.63
CA LEU A 11 48.22 -2.47 -5.23
C LEU A 11 48.29 -0.96 -4.90
N ILE A 12 48.81 -0.14 -5.81
CA ILE A 12 48.85 1.33 -5.67
C ILE A 12 47.45 1.93 -5.75
N LEU A 13 46.58 1.43 -6.63
CA LEU A 13 45.18 1.87 -6.71
C LEU A 13 44.34 1.41 -5.50
N LEU A 14 44.60 0.22 -4.97
CA LEU A 14 43.97 -0.26 -3.72
C LEU A 14 44.49 0.50 -2.49
N LEU A 15 45.77 0.88 -2.46
CA LEU A 15 46.33 1.74 -1.41
C LEU A 15 45.78 3.17 -1.51
N GLN A 16 45.55 3.72 -2.70
CA GLN A 16 44.86 5.02 -2.87
C GLN A 16 43.37 4.97 -2.49
N ALA A 17 42.71 3.82 -2.68
CA ALA A 17 41.33 3.59 -2.21
C ALA A 17 41.24 3.35 -0.69
N LEU A 18 42.30 2.85 -0.05
CA LEU A 18 42.39 2.67 1.42
C LEU A 18 42.86 3.92 2.17
N ILE A 19 43.44 4.91 1.47
CA ILE A 19 43.83 6.22 2.03
C ILE A 19 42.65 7.23 2.02
N HIS A 20 41.50 6.89 1.42
CA HIS A 20 40.24 7.65 1.56
C HIS A 20 39.34 7.10 2.67
N SER A 21 39.93 6.82 3.85
CA SER A 21 39.16 6.88 5.10
C SER A 21 39.25 8.33 5.60
N PRO A 22 38.13 9.03 5.87
CA PRO A 22 38.20 10.39 6.39
C PRO A 22 38.67 10.36 7.85
N CYS A 23 39.98 10.41 8.02
CA CYS A 23 40.58 10.99 9.22
C CYS A 23 40.37 12.50 9.09
N ILE A 24 39.33 13.01 9.76
CA ILE A 24 39.03 14.43 9.80
C ILE A 24 40.05 15.08 10.75
N SER A 25 41.04 15.74 10.17
CA SER A 25 41.77 16.83 10.83
C SER A 25 41.71 18.10 9.97
N SER A 26 41.06 19.11 10.57
CA SER A 26 41.21 20.56 10.40
C SER A 26 41.69 21.10 9.05
N GLY A 27 40.84 21.91 8.38
CA GLY A 27 41.36 22.96 7.50
C GLY A 27 40.57 23.25 6.22
N ARG A 28 39.24 23.42 6.32
CA ARG A 28 38.41 24.33 5.52
C ARG A 28 37.02 24.28 6.13
N GLU A 29 36.78 25.12 7.13
CA GLU A 29 35.42 25.35 7.61
C GLU A 29 34.63 25.94 6.45
N GLY A 30 33.81 25.12 5.78
CA GLY A 30 32.65 25.65 5.06
C GLY A 30 31.83 26.48 6.04
N SER A 31 31.15 27.51 5.56
CA SER A 31 30.38 28.40 6.44
C SER A 31 29.37 27.56 7.24
N SER A 32 29.04 27.98 8.47
CA SER A 32 28.09 27.23 9.31
C SER A 32 26.74 27.04 8.62
N ILE A 33 26.31 28.00 7.80
CA ILE A 33 25.09 27.86 7.00
C ILE A 33 25.23 26.77 5.92
N ASP A 34 26.42 26.56 5.34
CA ASP A 34 26.69 25.42 4.45
C ASP A 34 26.54 24.09 5.20
N SER A 35 26.89 24.04 6.49
CA SER A 35 26.66 22.85 7.32
C SER A 35 25.17 22.51 7.46
N PHE A 36 24.30 23.51 7.64
CA PHE A 36 22.85 23.28 7.67
C PHE A 36 22.31 22.87 6.31
N LYS A 37 22.74 23.51 5.23
CA LYS A 37 22.39 23.11 3.86
C LYS A 37 22.85 21.67 3.57
N ASN A 38 24.03 21.27 4.03
CA ASN A 38 24.54 19.90 3.90
C ASN A 38 23.72 18.90 4.71
N TYR A 39 23.31 19.27 5.93
CA TYR A 39 22.39 18.46 6.74
C TYR A 39 21.05 18.24 6.02
N LEU A 40 20.46 19.31 5.46
CA LEU A 40 19.24 19.24 4.68
C LEU A 40 19.42 18.43 3.40
N LEU A 41 20.56 18.57 2.70
CA LEU A 41 20.88 17.78 1.52
C LEU A 41 20.97 16.29 1.85
N GLY A 42 21.59 15.94 2.99
CA GLY A 42 21.62 14.57 3.49
C GLY A 42 20.21 14.04 3.80
N LEU A 43 19.38 14.86 4.46
CA LEU A 43 17.97 14.51 4.71
C LEU A 43 17.16 14.31 3.42
N ALA A 44 17.32 15.22 2.45
CA ALA A 44 16.69 15.11 1.14
C ALA A 44 17.15 13.84 0.39
N LEU A 45 18.42 13.47 0.49
CA LEU A 45 18.95 12.23 -0.10
C LEU A 45 18.34 10.99 0.58
N ASP A 46 18.25 10.97 1.90
CA ASP A 46 17.61 9.87 2.64
C ASP A 46 16.13 9.74 2.27
N THR A 47 15.40 10.87 2.18
CA THR A 47 14.02 10.89 1.70
C THR A 47 13.92 10.47 0.22
N TRP A 48 14.85 10.82 -0.65
CA TRP A 48 14.85 10.34 -2.04
C TRP A 48 15.01 8.81 -2.11
N LYS A 49 15.81 8.20 -1.22
CA LYS A 49 15.94 6.73 -1.14
C LYS A 49 14.60 6.05 -0.86
N PHE A 50 13.65 6.70 -0.16
CA PHE A 50 12.28 6.20 -0.03
C PHE A 50 11.65 6.00 -1.41
N PHE A 51 11.65 7.02 -2.27
CA PHE A 51 11.06 6.93 -3.60
C PHE A 51 11.80 5.94 -4.51
N VAL A 52 13.12 5.81 -4.37
CA VAL A 52 13.89 4.76 -5.07
C VAL A 52 13.40 3.36 -4.66
N ARG A 53 13.14 3.15 -3.37
CA ARG A 53 12.75 1.85 -2.81
C ARG A 53 11.27 1.51 -3.03
N TYR A 54 10.39 2.49 -2.87
CA TYR A 54 8.94 2.32 -2.80
C TYR A 54 8.22 2.87 -4.04
N THR A 55 8.86 2.81 -5.20
CA THR A 55 8.21 3.03 -6.51
C THR A 55 8.25 1.73 -7.30
N ASN A 56 7.11 1.35 -7.88
CA ASN A 56 7.03 0.16 -8.71
C ASN A 56 7.90 0.34 -9.97
N ASN A 57 8.81 -0.61 -10.23
CA ASN A 57 9.77 -0.52 -11.34
C ASN A 57 9.17 -0.79 -12.72
N GLU A 58 7.97 -1.36 -12.81
CA GLU A 58 7.28 -1.62 -14.08
C GLU A 58 6.34 -0.47 -14.43
N THR A 59 5.50 -0.05 -13.48
CA THR A 59 4.50 1.00 -13.70
C THR A 59 5.05 2.41 -13.46
N GLY A 60 6.11 2.55 -12.67
CA GLY A 60 6.65 3.87 -12.28
C GLY A 60 5.75 4.63 -11.30
N LEU A 61 4.80 3.95 -10.63
CA LEU A 61 3.93 4.58 -9.64
C LEU A 61 4.50 4.37 -8.22
N PRO A 62 4.57 5.43 -7.38
CA PRO A 62 4.99 5.31 -5.98
C PRO A 62 3.91 4.57 -5.18
N TYR A 63 4.31 3.67 -4.28
CA TYR A 63 3.40 3.13 -3.27
C TYR A 63 3.04 4.21 -2.25
N ASP A 64 1.83 4.14 -1.70
CA ASP A 64 1.33 5.09 -0.71
C ASP A 64 2.18 5.12 0.56
N ARG A 65 2.68 3.95 0.96
CA ARG A 65 3.45 3.79 2.19
C ARG A 65 4.43 2.64 2.14
N SER A 66 5.35 2.62 3.12
CA SER A 66 6.38 1.59 3.24
C SER A 66 5.90 0.22 3.69
N THR A 67 4.63 0.07 4.09
CA THR A 67 4.10 -1.21 4.58
C THR A 67 4.26 -2.31 3.52
N PRO A 68 4.93 -3.43 3.85
CA PRO A 68 5.17 -4.50 2.88
C PRO A 68 3.88 -5.06 2.28
N GLY A 69 3.85 -5.16 0.94
CA GLY A 69 2.71 -5.73 0.22
C GLY A 69 1.48 -4.81 0.15
N ASN A 70 1.61 -3.52 0.47
CA ASN A 70 0.57 -2.53 0.17
C ASN A 70 0.74 -2.03 -1.28
N PRO A 71 -0.17 -2.39 -2.21
CA PRO A 71 -0.06 -1.96 -3.60
C PRO A 71 -0.76 -0.62 -3.85
N GLN A 72 -1.22 0.10 -2.84
CA GLN A 72 -2.01 1.33 -3.02
C GLN A 72 -1.14 2.49 -3.52
N THR A 73 -1.72 3.36 -4.34
CA THR A 73 -1.18 4.68 -4.66
C THR A 73 -2.32 5.68 -4.88
N SER A 74 -2.04 6.96 -4.64
CA SER A 74 -2.96 8.06 -4.91
C SER A 74 -2.41 8.97 -5.99
N ILE A 75 -3.27 9.72 -6.66
CA ILE A 75 -2.84 10.67 -7.70
C ILE A 75 -2.05 11.85 -7.13
N THR A 76 -2.29 12.18 -5.86
CA THR A 76 -1.44 13.10 -5.09
C THR A 76 -0.03 12.55 -4.95
N ASN A 77 0.13 11.28 -4.52
CA ASN A 77 1.44 10.66 -4.40
C ASN A 77 2.17 10.62 -5.76
N ILE A 78 1.44 10.34 -6.84
CA ILE A 78 2.02 10.34 -8.19
C ILE A 78 2.49 11.75 -8.60
N GLY A 79 1.68 12.79 -8.38
CA GLY A 79 2.05 14.17 -8.66
C GLY A 79 3.30 14.62 -7.87
N LEU A 80 3.30 14.36 -6.56
CA LEU A 80 4.43 14.68 -5.70
C LEU A 80 5.69 13.88 -6.06
N TYR A 81 5.56 12.62 -6.46
CA TYR A 81 6.68 11.83 -6.94
C TYR A 81 7.29 12.41 -8.22
N MET A 82 6.47 12.84 -9.18
CA MET A 82 6.98 13.45 -10.42
C MET A 82 7.75 14.74 -10.13
N ALA A 83 7.24 15.59 -9.23
CA ALA A 83 7.98 16.76 -8.75
C ALA A 83 9.25 16.34 -7.98
N SER A 84 9.22 15.25 -7.22
CA SER A 84 10.36 14.73 -6.47
C SER A 84 11.46 14.21 -7.37
N VAL A 85 11.13 13.63 -8.52
CA VAL A 85 12.12 13.25 -9.56
C VAL A 85 12.84 14.49 -10.10
N VAL A 86 12.10 15.59 -10.32
CA VAL A 86 12.68 16.87 -10.74
C VAL A 86 13.59 17.43 -9.64
N ALA A 87 13.15 17.42 -8.39
CA ALA A 87 13.96 17.87 -7.25
C ALA A 87 15.23 17.03 -7.08
N ALA A 88 15.15 15.70 -7.23
CA ALA A 88 16.30 14.81 -7.16
C ALA A 88 17.32 15.09 -8.28
N TYR A 89 16.85 15.45 -9.48
CA TYR A 89 17.71 15.90 -10.57
C TYR A 89 18.38 17.24 -10.26
N ASP A 90 17.62 18.25 -9.83
CA ASP A 90 18.14 19.58 -9.50
C ASP A 90 19.12 19.57 -8.31
N LEU A 91 18.95 18.63 -7.37
CA LEU A 91 19.86 18.42 -6.24
C LEU A 91 21.07 17.52 -6.59
N GLY A 92 21.12 16.97 -7.81
CA GLY A 92 22.22 16.14 -8.30
C GLY A 92 22.25 14.72 -7.77
N PHE A 93 21.14 14.20 -7.24
CA PHE A 93 21.04 12.81 -6.77
C PHE A 93 20.89 11.80 -7.90
N ILE A 94 20.30 12.24 -9.01
CA ILE A 94 20.13 11.45 -10.23
C ILE A 94 20.50 12.29 -11.44
N ASP A 95 20.96 11.64 -12.50
CA ASP A 95 21.23 12.34 -13.75
C ASP A 95 19.95 12.56 -14.58
N ARG A 96 20.11 13.30 -15.67
CA ARG A 96 19.02 13.64 -16.58
C ARG A 96 18.39 12.41 -17.24
N ASN A 97 19.19 11.39 -17.56
CA ASN A 97 18.72 10.19 -18.23
C ASN A 97 17.85 9.36 -17.29
N GLU A 98 18.29 9.18 -16.05
CA GLU A 98 17.52 8.50 -15.02
C GLU A 98 16.20 9.24 -14.74
N ALA A 99 16.24 10.57 -14.59
CA ALA A 99 15.03 11.38 -14.37
C ALA A 99 14.01 11.19 -15.52
N LEU A 100 14.46 11.30 -16.77
CA LEU A 100 13.61 11.08 -17.95
C LEU A 100 13.05 9.66 -18.02
N GLN A 101 13.84 8.64 -17.69
CA GLN A 101 13.37 7.25 -17.71
C GLN A 101 12.28 7.00 -16.66
N ARG A 102 12.48 7.50 -15.44
CA ARG A 102 11.48 7.42 -14.36
C ARG A 102 10.18 8.12 -14.75
N LEU A 103 10.26 9.36 -15.21
CA LEU A 103 9.08 10.14 -15.61
C LEU A 103 8.37 9.52 -16.82
N LYS A 104 9.09 9.05 -17.85
CA LYS A 104 8.48 8.35 -19.00
C LYS A 104 7.71 7.11 -18.58
N ARG A 105 8.25 6.33 -17.63
CA ARG A 105 7.57 5.14 -17.09
C ARG A 105 6.27 5.52 -16.39
N THR A 106 6.31 6.52 -15.51
CA THR A 106 5.12 7.06 -14.84
C THR A 106 4.09 7.55 -15.86
N ILE A 107 4.50 8.37 -16.84
CA ILE A 107 3.63 8.92 -17.90
C ILE A 107 2.96 7.80 -18.71
N ASN A 108 3.70 6.75 -19.09
CA ASN A 108 3.14 5.62 -19.83
C ASN A 108 2.02 4.91 -19.05
N SER A 109 2.16 4.81 -17.73
CA SER A 109 1.08 4.30 -16.86
C SER A 109 -0.07 5.28 -16.73
N LEU A 110 0.21 6.57 -16.55
CA LEU A 110 -0.82 7.63 -16.46
C LEU A 110 -1.72 7.67 -17.70
N ILE A 111 -1.16 7.51 -18.90
CA ILE A 111 -1.94 7.46 -20.14
C ILE A 111 -2.96 6.31 -20.11
N ARG A 112 -2.59 5.14 -19.54
CA ARG A 112 -3.43 3.93 -19.47
C ARG A 112 -4.46 3.93 -18.34
N LEU A 113 -4.33 4.78 -17.32
CA LEU A 113 -5.29 4.83 -16.22
C LEU A 113 -6.71 5.06 -16.73
N GLU A 114 -7.69 4.35 -16.14
CA GLU A 114 -9.10 4.69 -16.27
C GLU A 114 -9.33 6.10 -15.66
N LYS A 115 -10.06 6.98 -16.34
CA LYS A 115 -10.29 8.37 -15.90
C LYS A 115 -11.75 8.74 -16.06
N TRP A 116 -12.20 9.71 -15.29
CA TRP A 116 -13.50 10.32 -15.41
C TRP A 116 -13.33 11.74 -15.97
N HIS A 117 -13.80 11.99 -17.19
CA HIS A 117 -13.64 13.28 -17.89
C HIS A 117 -12.17 13.77 -17.92
N GLY A 118 -11.26 12.85 -18.23
CA GLY A 118 -9.81 13.09 -18.22
C GLY A 118 -9.19 13.31 -16.83
N ILE A 119 -9.99 13.34 -15.76
CA ILE A 119 -9.52 13.44 -14.38
C ILE A 119 -9.36 12.03 -13.80
N PRO A 120 -8.15 11.65 -13.32
CA PRO A 120 -7.95 10.39 -12.64
C PRO A 120 -8.82 10.22 -11.38
N PHE A 121 -9.22 8.97 -11.08
CA PHE A 121 -9.73 8.62 -9.75
C PHE A 121 -8.67 8.80 -8.67
N ASN A 122 -9.08 8.95 -7.42
CA ASN A 122 -8.16 9.27 -6.33
C ASN A 122 -7.15 8.15 -6.07
N TRP A 123 -7.59 6.89 -6.09
CA TRP A 123 -6.78 5.74 -5.68
C TRP A 123 -6.70 4.65 -6.75
N TYR A 124 -5.49 4.11 -6.93
CA TYR A 124 -5.20 2.97 -7.80
C TYR A 124 -4.36 1.92 -7.09
N ASN A 125 -4.41 0.70 -7.62
CA ASN A 125 -3.39 -0.29 -7.36
C ASN A 125 -2.17 0.00 -8.25
N ALA A 126 -1.04 0.33 -7.64
CA ALA A 126 0.22 0.71 -8.27
C ALA A 126 0.82 -0.39 -9.16
N ASP A 127 0.49 -1.67 -8.92
CA ASP A 127 0.99 -2.80 -9.70
C ASP A 127 0.14 -3.07 -10.94
N THR A 128 -1.19 -2.90 -10.83
CA THR A 128 -2.16 -3.30 -11.86
C THR A 128 -2.84 -2.15 -12.59
N LEU A 129 -2.66 -0.91 -12.13
CA LEU A 129 -3.30 0.31 -12.65
C LEU A 129 -4.83 0.36 -12.48
N ASN A 130 -5.43 -0.61 -11.80
CA ASN A 130 -6.87 -0.64 -11.55
C ASN A 130 -7.27 0.36 -10.47
N PRO A 131 -8.40 1.08 -10.62
CA PRO A 131 -8.96 1.90 -9.55
C PRO A 131 -9.26 1.05 -8.32
N ILE A 132 -9.01 1.59 -7.12
CA ILE A 132 -9.31 0.93 -5.85
C ILE A 132 -10.11 1.87 -4.94
N TRP A 133 -10.79 1.29 -3.96
CA TRP A 133 -11.68 2.02 -3.04
C TRP A 133 -12.79 2.81 -3.75
N GLY A 134 -13.23 2.29 -4.90
CA GLY A 134 -14.27 2.87 -5.74
C GLY A 134 -13.72 3.63 -6.93
N ARG A 135 -14.56 4.48 -7.52
CA ARG A 135 -14.22 5.38 -8.64
C ARG A 135 -14.51 6.82 -8.22
N PHE A 136 -13.90 7.22 -7.10
CA PHE A 136 -14.05 8.56 -6.55
C PHE A 136 -13.05 9.50 -7.21
N VAL A 137 -13.52 10.67 -7.66
CA VAL A 137 -12.70 11.75 -8.20
C VAL A 137 -12.61 12.83 -7.14
N SER A 138 -11.40 13.22 -6.76
CA SER A 138 -11.15 14.23 -5.73
C SER A 138 -10.59 15.49 -6.36
N SER A 139 -11.21 16.64 -6.08
CA SER A 139 -10.79 17.92 -6.66
C SER A 139 -9.41 18.35 -6.14
N VAL A 140 -9.13 18.12 -4.87
CA VAL A 140 -7.84 18.50 -4.26
C VAL A 140 -6.71 17.61 -4.76
N ASP A 141 -6.93 16.29 -4.84
CA ASP A 141 -5.91 15.34 -5.29
C ASP A 141 -5.61 15.54 -6.79
N ALA A 142 -6.63 15.88 -7.58
CA ALA A 142 -6.45 16.29 -8.97
C ALA A 142 -5.57 17.54 -9.08
N GLY A 143 -5.63 18.46 -8.12
CA GLY A 143 -4.81 19.68 -8.09
C GLY A 143 -3.33 19.34 -7.89
N TRP A 144 -3.03 18.45 -6.95
CA TRP A 144 -1.66 17.98 -6.69
C TRP A 144 -1.08 17.18 -7.84
N TYR A 145 -1.90 16.32 -8.44
CA TYR A 145 -1.57 15.62 -9.66
C TYR A 145 -1.17 16.61 -10.76
N ALA A 146 -2.03 17.58 -11.07
CA ALA A 146 -1.76 18.59 -12.09
C ALA A 146 -0.51 19.43 -11.77
N ALA A 147 -0.29 19.78 -10.50
CA ALA A 147 0.88 20.54 -10.09
C ALA A 147 2.19 19.79 -10.36
N GLY A 148 2.24 18.49 -10.05
CA GLY A 148 3.37 17.62 -10.38
C GLY A 148 3.64 17.52 -11.88
N LEU A 149 2.59 17.42 -12.70
CA LEU A 149 2.72 17.42 -14.17
C LEU A 149 3.28 18.74 -14.70
N ILE A 150 2.82 19.87 -14.16
CA ILE A 150 3.29 21.21 -14.53
C ILE A 150 4.78 21.37 -14.21
N VAL A 151 5.23 20.91 -13.03
CA VAL A 151 6.65 20.94 -12.67
C VAL A 151 7.46 20.09 -13.65
N ALA A 152 7.05 18.83 -13.88
CA ALA A 152 7.76 17.91 -14.75
C ALA A 152 7.83 18.37 -16.22
N ARG A 153 6.76 18.95 -16.77
CA ARG A 153 6.73 19.40 -18.18
C ARG A 153 7.64 20.59 -18.41
N ASN A 154 7.76 21.46 -17.41
CA ASN A 154 8.64 22.60 -17.48
C ASN A 154 10.08 22.18 -17.24
N ALA A 155 10.35 21.20 -16.38
CA ALA A 155 11.71 20.70 -16.17
C ALA A 155 12.29 19.95 -17.38
N PHE A 156 11.46 19.17 -18.09
CA PHE A 156 11.89 18.30 -19.19
C PHE A 156 11.09 18.52 -20.47
N PRO A 157 11.60 19.31 -21.44
CA PRO A 157 10.90 19.61 -22.70
C PRO A 157 10.50 18.37 -23.51
N GLU A 158 11.23 17.26 -23.42
CA GLU A 158 10.90 16.01 -24.12
C GLU A 158 9.58 15.38 -23.67
N LEU A 159 9.07 15.79 -22.51
CA LEU A 159 7.83 15.28 -21.94
C LEU A 159 6.67 16.28 -22.12
N TYR A 160 6.95 17.45 -22.70
CA TYR A 160 6.02 18.58 -22.77
C TYR A 160 4.68 18.19 -23.39
N GLU A 161 4.69 17.60 -24.60
CA GLU A 161 3.48 17.21 -25.32
C GLU A 161 2.61 16.22 -24.53
N ASN A 162 3.22 15.16 -24.00
CA ASN A 162 2.49 14.14 -23.25
C ASN A 162 1.87 14.69 -21.96
N LEU A 163 2.63 15.53 -21.24
CA LEU A 163 2.19 16.11 -19.98
C LEU A 163 1.15 17.21 -20.19
N THR A 164 1.31 18.05 -21.22
CA THR A 164 0.30 19.04 -21.62
C THR A 164 -1.00 18.36 -21.99
N ARG A 165 -0.97 17.27 -22.76
CA ARG A 165 -2.18 16.49 -23.08
C ARG A 165 -2.86 15.94 -21.82
N LEU A 166 -2.11 15.45 -20.84
CA LEU A 166 -2.65 14.97 -19.56
C LEU A 166 -3.26 16.09 -18.71
N ILE A 167 -2.72 17.31 -18.77
CA ILE A 167 -3.26 18.47 -18.06
C ILE A 167 -4.53 18.99 -18.76
N GLU A 168 -4.50 19.16 -20.08
CA GLU A 168 -5.60 19.78 -20.83
C GLU A 168 -6.86 18.93 -20.93
N MET A 169 -6.71 17.60 -20.81
CA MET A 169 -7.85 16.67 -20.79
C MET A 169 -8.68 16.75 -19.51
N MET A 170 -8.18 17.36 -18.45
CA MET A 170 -8.89 17.48 -17.17
C MET A 170 -10.03 18.51 -17.29
N GLU A 171 -11.28 18.03 -17.40
CA GLU A 171 -12.47 18.88 -17.48
C GLU A 171 -12.89 19.42 -16.11
N TRP A 172 -12.14 20.40 -15.60
CA TRP A 172 -12.37 21.00 -14.28
C TRP A 172 -13.75 21.63 -14.09
N ASP A 173 -14.43 22.03 -15.17
CA ASP A 173 -15.81 22.53 -15.13
C ASP A 173 -16.79 21.50 -14.56
N LYS A 174 -16.49 20.20 -14.68
CA LYS A 174 -17.31 19.11 -14.11
C LYS A 174 -17.24 19.03 -12.59
N LEU A 175 -16.17 19.54 -11.97
CA LEU A 175 -16.02 19.56 -10.51
C LEU A 175 -16.46 20.90 -9.89
N TYR A 176 -16.94 21.83 -10.71
CA TYR A 176 -17.31 23.18 -10.28
C TYR A 176 -18.82 23.33 -10.10
N ASP A 177 -19.22 23.75 -8.91
CA ASP A 177 -20.58 24.14 -8.60
C ASP A 177 -20.75 25.64 -8.85
N SER A 178 -21.34 25.99 -9.99
CA SER A 178 -21.59 27.39 -10.37
C SER A 178 -22.59 28.10 -9.44
N SER A 179 -23.45 27.37 -8.73
CA SER A 179 -24.47 27.96 -7.85
C SER A 179 -23.87 28.58 -6.58
N VAL A 180 -22.81 27.96 -6.06
CA VAL A 180 -22.06 28.43 -4.88
C VAL A 180 -20.65 28.93 -5.24
N LYS A 181 -20.30 28.88 -6.52
CA LYS A 181 -19.00 29.28 -7.09
C LYS A 181 -17.81 28.55 -6.48
N ARG A 182 -17.96 27.26 -6.14
CA ARG A 182 -16.93 26.46 -5.44
C ARG A 182 -16.71 25.12 -6.10
N LEU A 183 -15.53 24.54 -5.91
CA LEU A 183 -15.27 23.16 -6.28
C LEU A 183 -15.97 22.23 -5.30
N TYR A 184 -16.64 21.20 -5.80
CA TYR A 184 -17.04 20.06 -4.97
C TYR A 184 -15.82 19.43 -4.32
N VAL A 185 -15.97 18.80 -3.16
CA VAL A 185 -14.90 17.94 -2.61
C VAL A 185 -14.55 16.83 -3.61
N GLY A 186 -15.57 16.26 -4.25
CA GLY A 186 -15.37 15.33 -5.35
C GLY A 186 -16.65 14.78 -5.96
N TYR A 187 -16.48 13.73 -6.76
CA TYR A 187 -17.55 13.05 -7.46
C TYR A 187 -17.42 11.52 -7.32
N ASP A 188 -18.52 10.85 -6.94
CA ASP A 188 -18.60 9.40 -6.91
C ASP A 188 -19.15 8.89 -8.24
N SER A 189 -18.26 8.38 -9.10
CA SER A 189 -18.63 7.92 -10.44
C SER A 189 -19.50 6.67 -10.44
N LEU A 190 -19.39 5.81 -9.42
CA LEU A 190 -20.25 4.62 -9.31
C LEU A 190 -21.68 5.00 -8.93
N ARG A 191 -21.84 5.91 -7.97
CA ARG A 191 -23.15 6.40 -7.52
C ARG A 191 -23.70 7.55 -8.36
N LYS A 192 -22.91 8.05 -9.32
CA LYS A 192 -23.22 9.17 -10.20
C LYS A 192 -23.70 10.42 -9.46
N ARG A 193 -22.98 10.80 -8.40
CA ARG A 193 -23.36 11.95 -7.56
C ARG A 193 -22.14 12.72 -7.07
N TYR A 194 -22.29 14.03 -6.95
CA TYR A 194 -21.32 14.90 -6.27
C TYR A 194 -21.35 14.68 -4.77
N THR A 195 -20.25 15.02 -4.11
CA THR A 195 -20.23 15.18 -2.66
C THR A 195 -21.14 16.31 -2.23
N GLN A 196 -21.72 16.22 -1.03
CA GLN A 196 -22.50 17.33 -0.46
C GLN A 196 -21.62 18.53 -0.07
N GLY A 197 -20.36 18.28 0.27
CA GLY A 197 -19.40 19.32 0.65
C GLY A 197 -18.64 19.92 -0.55
N HIS A 198 -18.13 21.12 -0.32
CA HIS A 198 -17.29 21.89 -1.23
C HIS A 198 -16.00 22.31 -0.53
N TYR A 199 -14.98 22.62 -1.31
CA TYR A 199 -13.82 23.35 -0.80
C TYR A 199 -14.16 24.83 -0.69
N ASP A 200 -14.24 25.31 0.54
CA ASP A 200 -14.82 26.60 0.88
C ASP A 200 -13.86 27.59 1.53
N TYR A 201 -12.68 27.17 2.01
CA TYR A 201 -11.69 28.07 2.61
C TYR A 201 -10.54 28.40 1.66
N LEU A 202 -9.97 29.60 1.79
CA LEU A 202 -8.76 30.00 1.07
C LEU A 202 -7.50 29.35 1.68
N ALA A 203 -7.43 29.27 3.01
CA ALA A 203 -6.22 28.85 3.73
C ALA A 203 -6.10 27.32 3.91
N ILE A 204 -6.57 26.54 2.94
CA ILE A 204 -6.46 25.08 2.91
C ILE A 204 -5.75 24.61 1.64
N GLU A 205 -5.41 23.33 1.59
CA GLU A 205 -4.53 22.77 0.56
C GLU A 205 -5.20 22.77 -0.84
N SER A 206 -6.54 22.73 -0.90
CA SER A 206 -7.27 22.72 -2.17
C SER A 206 -7.11 23.96 -3.05
N ARG A 207 -6.55 25.06 -2.51
CA ARG A 207 -6.31 26.29 -3.29
C ARG A 207 -5.39 26.07 -4.49
N THR A 208 -4.51 25.07 -4.48
CA THR A 208 -3.70 24.73 -5.65
C THR A 208 -4.57 24.27 -6.82
N ALA A 209 -5.61 23.46 -6.54
CA ALA A 209 -6.57 23.03 -7.54
C ALA A 209 -7.36 24.23 -8.10
N SER A 210 -7.81 25.11 -7.22
CA SER A 210 -8.49 26.37 -7.59
C SER A 210 -7.63 27.22 -8.54
N LEU A 211 -6.37 27.44 -8.19
CA LEU A 211 -5.43 28.24 -8.97
C LEU A 211 -5.23 27.63 -10.36
N ILE A 212 -4.95 26.33 -10.44
CA ILE A 212 -4.72 25.63 -11.73
C ILE A 212 -5.98 25.67 -12.60
N ALA A 213 -7.16 25.40 -12.03
CA ALA A 213 -8.41 25.39 -12.78
C ALA A 213 -8.79 26.78 -13.33
N ILE A 214 -8.53 27.86 -12.56
CA ILE A 214 -8.68 29.25 -13.02
C ILE A 214 -7.67 29.56 -14.13
N GLY A 215 -6.40 29.17 -13.93
CA GLY A 215 -5.32 29.35 -14.90
C GLY A 215 -5.59 28.69 -16.24
N LEU A 216 -6.18 27.49 -16.22
CA LEU A 216 -6.65 26.77 -17.41
C LEU A 216 -7.87 27.43 -18.08
N GLY A 217 -8.57 28.32 -17.38
CA GLY A 217 -9.78 28.97 -17.88
C GLY A 217 -11.00 28.05 -17.89
N ARG A 218 -10.94 26.96 -17.14
CA ARG A 218 -12.04 25.99 -17.01
C ARG A 218 -13.06 26.40 -15.96
N ILE A 219 -12.64 27.17 -14.96
CA ILE A 219 -13.52 27.77 -13.96
C ILE A 219 -13.25 29.29 -13.86
N PRO A 220 -14.25 30.08 -13.47
CA PRO A 220 -14.14 31.55 -13.41
C PRO A 220 -13.38 32.03 -12.16
N ALA A 221 -12.71 33.19 -12.23
CA ALA A 221 -11.87 33.71 -11.14
C ALA A 221 -12.68 34.10 -9.89
N GLU A 222 -13.97 34.34 -10.04
CA GLU A 222 -14.96 34.54 -8.97
C GLU A 222 -14.98 33.37 -7.99
N HIS A 223 -14.54 32.18 -8.41
CA HIS A 223 -14.30 31.06 -7.51
C HIS A 223 -13.36 31.45 -6.36
N TRP A 224 -12.25 32.10 -6.67
CA TRP A 224 -11.23 32.51 -5.69
C TRP A 224 -11.78 33.57 -4.72
N ALA A 225 -12.59 34.49 -5.22
CA ALA A 225 -13.27 35.48 -4.39
C ALA A 225 -14.30 34.83 -3.43
N ALA A 226 -14.94 33.74 -3.85
CA ALA A 226 -15.95 33.02 -3.07
C ALA A 226 -15.40 32.15 -1.93
N LEU A 227 -14.08 31.95 -1.86
CA LEU A 227 -13.43 31.21 -0.77
C LEU A 227 -13.45 32.05 0.52
N SER A 228 -13.86 31.44 1.63
CA SER A 228 -13.91 32.03 2.97
C SER A 228 -12.51 32.40 3.47
N ARG A 229 -12.44 33.52 4.20
CA ARG A 229 -11.24 34.06 4.85
C ARG A 229 -11.48 34.21 6.36
N ASP A 230 -12.24 33.29 6.93
CA ASP A 230 -12.61 33.31 8.34
C ASP A 230 -11.35 33.31 9.21
N VAL A 231 -11.37 34.07 10.29
CA VAL A 231 -10.22 34.24 11.18
C VAL A 231 -10.46 33.51 12.48
N GLN A 232 -9.44 32.79 12.94
CA GLN A 232 -9.38 32.17 14.26
C GLN A 232 -8.26 32.78 15.09
N PHE A 233 -8.33 32.55 16.40
CA PHE A 233 -7.40 33.09 17.37
C PHE A 233 -6.86 31.99 18.26
N TYR A 234 -5.56 32.03 18.51
CA TYR A 234 -4.92 31.33 19.62
C TYR A 234 -4.23 32.38 20.50
N TYR A 235 -4.83 32.66 21.66
CA TYR A 235 -4.58 33.88 22.43
C TYR A 235 -4.72 35.14 21.54
N ASN A 236 -3.64 35.91 21.38
CA ASN A 236 -3.60 37.13 20.58
C ASN A 236 -3.03 36.91 19.17
N ILE A 237 -2.82 35.67 18.75
CA ILE A 237 -2.34 35.33 17.40
C ILE A 237 -3.55 35.01 16.53
N SER A 238 -3.77 35.82 15.49
CA SER A 238 -4.84 35.61 14.51
C SER A 238 -4.33 34.93 13.24
N PHE A 239 -5.07 33.97 12.72
CA PHE A 239 -4.76 33.28 11.46
C PHE A 239 -6.06 32.90 10.73
N LEU A 240 -5.99 32.77 9.42
CA LEU A 240 -7.11 32.27 8.62
C LEU A 240 -7.42 30.83 9.02
N TRP A 241 -8.69 30.47 9.07
CA TRP A 241 -9.10 29.12 9.37
C TRP A 241 -8.81 28.19 8.20
N GLY A 242 -7.88 27.27 8.43
CA GLY A 242 -7.77 26.01 7.72
C GLY A 242 -8.22 24.88 8.64
N TRP A 243 -9.00 23.93 8.12
CA TRP A 243 -9.59 22.82 8.87
C TRP A 243 -8.65 22.22 9.94
N HIS A 244 -9.02 22.36 11.22
CA HIS A 244 -8.29 21.84 12.39
C HIS A 244 -6.87 22.41 12.61
N ALA A 245 -6.49 23.48 11.91
CA ALA A 245 -5.20 24.14 12.03
C ALA A 245 -3.97 23.22 11.78
N GLY A 246 -4.11 22.17 10.95
CA GLY A 246 -3.00 21.30 10.57
C GLY A 246 -2.02 22.00 9.63
N LEU A 247 -0.71 21.97 9.90
CA LEU A 247 0.22 22.81 9.14
C LEU A 247 0.26 22.51 7.64
N PHE A 248 0.09 21.25 7.22
CA PHE A 248 0.18 20.94 5.80
C PHE A 248 -0.87 21.69 4.95
N ILE A 249 -2.05 21.99 5.50
CA ILE A 249 -3.10 22.68 4.74
C ILE A 249 -2.69 24.11 4.36
N TYR A 250 -1.87 24.73 5.19
CA TYR A 250 -1.34 26.07 4.96
C TYR A 250 -0.09 26.04 4.08
N TYR A 251 0.74 25.01 4.17
CA TYR A 251 2.06 25.02 3.53
C TYR A 251 2.16 24.22 2.24
N MET A 252 1.33 23.19 2.04
CA MET A 252 1.44 22.30 0.89
C MET A 252 1.30 23.06 -0.45
N PRO A 253 0.40 24.05 -0.61
CA PRO A 253 0.38 24.88 -1.82
C PRO A 253 1.66 25.69 -2.01
N GLY A 254 2.28 26.16 -0.91
CA GLY A 254 3.54 26.91 -0.89
C GLY A 254 4.76 26.12 -1.37
N ILE A 255 4.65 24.80 -1.52
CA ILE A 255 5.66 23.98 -2.19
C ILE A 255 5.71 24.31 -3.70
N PHE A 256 4.56 24.59 -4.31
CA PHE A 256 4.46 24.83 -5.74
C PHE A 256 4.38 26.32 -6.08
N ILE A 257 3.59 27.05 -5.30
CA ILE A 257 3.39 28.49 -5.46
C ILE A 257 4.38 29.20 -4.55
N ASP A 258 5.12 30.17 -5.07
CA ASP A 258 5.92 31.06 -4.24
C ASP A 258 4.98 32.04 -3.53
N GLU A 259 4.65 31.69 -2.28
CA GLU A 259 3.73 32.44 -1.43
C GLU A 259 4.46 33.41 -0.51
N ARG A 260 5.79 33.58 -0.62
CA ARG A 260 6.54 34.49 0.26
C ARG A 260 5.92 35.89 0.22
N CYS A 261 5.78 36.49 1.39
CA CYS A 261 5.12 37.80 1.60
C CYS A 261 3.64 37.90 1.23
N SER A 262 3.01 36.84 0.74
CA SER A 262 1.58 36.84 0.44
C SER A 262 0.73 36.95 1.71
N PHE A 263 -0.54 37.33 1.53
CA PHE A 263 -1.52 37.31 2.62
C PHE A 263 -1.67 35.93 3.27
N ILE A 264 -1.55 34.87 2.47
CA ILE A 264 -1.68 33.48 2.93
C ILE A 264 -0.46 33.05 3.76
N ALA A 265 0.75 33.45 3.34
CA ALA A 265 1.97 33.17 4.10
C ALA A 265 1.96 33.81 5.49
N ARG A 266 1.37 35.00 5.64
CA ARG A 266 1.18 35.63 6.97
C ARG A 266 0.36 34.74 7.89
N SER A 267 -0.70 34.11 7.37
CA SER A 267 -1.49 33.12 8.13
C SER A 267 -0.68 31.87 8.48
N ALA A 268 0.12 31.35 7.53
CA ALA A 268 0.98 30.19 7.75
C ALA A 268 2.03 30.45 8.86
N ILE A 269 2.63 31.64 8.88
CA ILE A 269 3.55 32.09 9.94
C ILE A 269 2.85 32.12 11.30
N ASN A 270 1.65 32.70 11.36
CA ASN A 270 0.90 32.81 12.62
C ASN A 270 0.43 31.46 13.17
N VAL A 271 -0.09 30.56 12.34
CA VAL A 271 -0.50 29.22 12.81
C VAL A 271 0.71 28.40 13.26
N THR A 272 1.88 28.53 12.62
CA THR A 272 3.13 27.90 13.08
C THR A 272 3.53 28.43 14.46
N LEU A 273 3.52 29.75 14.67
CA LEU A 273 3.80 30.33 15.99
C LEU A 273 2.81 29.86 17.07
N ALA A 274 1.52 29.77 16.73
CA ALA A 274 0.50 29.23 17.63
C ALA A 274 0.79 27.77 18.01
N GLN A 275 1.18 26.92 17.06
CA GLN A 275 1.55 25.53 17.35
C GLN A 275 2.83 25.39 18.17
N ILE A 276 3.83 26.26 17.95
CA ILE A 276 5.05 26.30 18.78
C ILE A 276 4.68 26.65 20.23
N LEU A 277 3.86 27.69 20.44
CA LEU A 277 3.39 28.08 21.76
C LEU A 277 2.56 26.99 22.44
N TYR A 278 1.69 26.32 21.68
CA TYR A 278 0.93 25.18 22.16
C TYR A 278 1.84 24.05 22.65
N ALA A 279 2.89 23.70 21.89
CA ALA A 279 3.85 22.69 22.34
C ALA A 279 4.56 23.09 23.64
N GLU A 280 4.90 24.38 23.79
CA GLU A 280 5.50 24.90 25.02
C GLU A 280 4.55 24.85 26.24
N GLU A 281 3.27 25.21 26.06
CA GLU A 281 2.23 25.17 27.10
C GLU A 281 2.04 23.74 27.65
N TYR A 282 2.03 22.75 26.75
CA TYR A 282 1.88 21.34 27.11
C TYR A 282 3.21 20.65 27.49
N ALA A 283 4.31 21.42 27.57
CA ALA A 283 5.66 20.93 27.83
C ALA A 283 6.09 19.79 26.88
N TYR A 284 5.59 19.82 25.64
CA TYR A 284 6.02 18.91 24.60
C TYR A 284 7.41 19.28 24.10
N PRO A 285 8.28 18.28 23.85
CA PRO A 285 9.64 18.55 23.45
C PRO A 285 9.74 19.06 22.02
N VAL A 286 8.74 18.79 21.18
CA VAL A 286 8.71 19.09 19.75
C VAL A 286 7.33 19.64 19.35
N TRP A 287 7.30 20.39 18.26
CA TRP A 287 6.08 20.90 17.62
C TRP A 287 5.91 20.30 16.22
N GLY A 288 4.83 20.68 15.51
CA GLY A 288 4.52 20.20 14.16
C GLY A 288 3.34 19.24 14.16
N PHE A 289 2.13 19.80 14.22
CA PHE A 289 0.87 19.07 14.27
C PHE A 289 0.14 19.18 12.93
N SER A 290 -0.15 18.04 12.34
CA SER A 290 -0.79 17.90 11.03
C SER A 290 -1.36 16.48 10.91
N PRO A 291 -2.31 16.21 10.01
CA PRO A 291 -2.73 14.85 9.71
C PRO A 291 -1.54 13.93 9.38
N CYS A 292 -1.49 12.79 10.05
CA CYS A 292 -0.46 11.76 9.93
C CYS A 292 -1.02 10.41 10.43
N ASP A 293 -0.25 9.34 10.32
CA ASP A 293 -0.54 8.11 11.04
C ASP A 293 -0.33 8.32 12.54
N ILE A 294 -1.37 8.01 13.31
CA ILE A 294 -1.30 8.06 14.77
C ILE A 294 -0.63 6.76 15.26
N PRO A 295 0.47 6.78 16.04
CA PRO A 295 1.18 5.56 16.43
C PRO A 295 0.29 4.56 17.17
N GLY A 296 0.02 3.41 16.54
CA GLY A 296 -0.89 2.38 17.07
C GLY A 296 -2.39 2.68 16.92
N GLY A 297 -2.74 3.68 16.13
CA GLY A 297 -4.09 4.08 15.72
C GLY A 297 -4.26 3.96 14.20
N GLY A 298 -4.96 4.93 13.60
CA GLY A 298 -5.08 5.10 12.15
C GLY A 298 -4.68 6.51 11.74
N TYR A 299 -4.95 6.87 10.49
CA TYR A 299 -4.67 8.20 9.96
C TYR A 299 -5.59 9.28 10.55
N GLY A 300 -5.03 10.43 10.92
CA GLY A 300 -5.78 11.58 11.42
C GLY A 300 -4.87 12.63 12.05
N MET A 301 -5.48 13.67 12.65
CA MET A 301 -4.74 14.73 13.32
C MET A 301 -5.00 14.71 14.82
N ARG A 302 -3.94 14.83 15.62
CA ARG A 302 -4.02 15.02 17.06
C ARG A 302 -2.92 15.96 17.54
N PHE A 303 -3.26 16.84 18.48
CA PHE A 303 -2.29 17.75 19.09
C PHE A 303 -1.37 17.10 20.14
N ASP A 304 -1.42 15.77 20.28
CA ASP A 304 -0.48 14.98 21.07
C ASP A 304 0.36 14.01 20.21
N VAL A 305 0.38 14.22 18.89
CA VAL A 305 1.18 13.49 17.91
C VAL A 305 1.89 14.52 17.03
N ALA A 306 3.22 14.54 17.07
CA ALA A 306 4.02 15.37 16.19
C ALA A 306 4.42 14.60 14.93
N THR A 307 4.45 15.29 13.80
CA THR A 307 4.88 14.73 12.51
C THR A 307 5.98 15.60 11.88
N PRO A 308 7.09 15.01 11.40
CA PRO A 308 8.23 15.76 10.88
C PRO A 308 7.91 16.61 9.65
N HIS A 309 7.03 16.15 8.75
CA HIS A 309 6.70 16.91 7.53
C HIS A 309 6.13 18.29 7.87
N ALA A 310 5.32 18.40 8.94
CA ALA A 310 4.72 19.66 9.38
C ALA A 310 5.78 20.68 9.80
N SER A 311 6.88 20.21 10.41
CA SER A 311 8.01 21.06 10.77
C SER A 311 8.80 21.46 9.54
N VAL A 312 9.14 20.51 8.67
CA VAL A 312 9.93 20.77 7.46
C VAL A 312 9.22 21.75 6.54
N LEU A 313 7.89 21.70 6.43
CA LEU A 313 7.09 22.64 5.65
C LEU A 313 7.29 24.12 6.07
N ALA A 314 7.62 24.38 7.32
CA ALA A 314 7.87 25.72 7.84
C ALA A 314 9.30 26.24 7.58
N LEU A 315 10.16 25.45 6.92
CA LEU A 315 11.59 25.72 6.73
C LEU A 315 11.89 27.08 6.06
N ILE A 316 11.03 27.54 5.14
CA ILE A 316 11.19 28.84 4.45
C ILE A 316 11.07 30.02 5.43
N TYR A 317 10.34 29.88 6.53
CA TYR A 317 10.10 30.97 7.47
C TYR A 317 10.78 30.78 8.83
N PHE A 318 11.08 29.54 9.23
CA PHE A 318 11.62 29.23 10.56
C PHE A 318 12.78 28.21 10.52
N PRO A 319 13.82 28.38 9.69
CA PRO A 319 14.89 27.39 9.59
C PRO A 319 15.61 27.14 10.92
N GLU A 320 15.70 28.15 11.78
CA GLU A 320 16.26 28.08 13.13
C GLU A 320 15.43 27.19 14.08
N GLU A 321 14.09 27.28 14.01
CA GLU A 321 13.19 26.44 14.82
C GLU A 321 13.12 25.03 14.26
N VAL A 322 13.10 24.90 12.93
CA VAL A 322 13.08 23.61 12.24
C VAL A 322 14.35 22.82 12.57
N LEU A 323 15.54 23.44 12.52
CA LEU A 323 16.79 22.78 12.91
C LEU A 323 16.69 22.18 14.32
N LEU A 324 16.28 22.98 15.31
CA LEU A 324 16.14 22.50 16.70
C LEU A 324 15.09 21.39 16.81
N ASN A 325 13.98 21.51 16.09
CA ASN A 325 12.91 20.52 16.13
C ASN A 325 13.33 19.19 15.49
N LEU A 326 14.03 19.22 14.34
CA LEU A 326 14.53 18.03 13.65
C LEU A 326 15.59 17.31 14.49
N LEU A 327 16.52 18.03 15.12
CA LEU A 327 17.50 17.42 16.04
C LEU A 327 16.80 16.68 17.19
N LYS A 328 15.73 17.26 17.76
CA LYS A 328 14.94 16.63 18.81
C LYS A 328 14.17 15.39 18.29
N LEU A 329 13.57 15.47 17.10
CA LEU A 329 12.88 14.34 16.47
C LEU A 329 13.84 13.17 16.16
N GLU A 330 15.08 13.46 15.78
CA GLU A 330 16.14 12.46 15.60
C GLU A 330 16.46 11.73 16.91
N GLU A 331 16.63 12.47 18.01
CA GLU A 331 16.89 11.89 19.34
C GLU A 331 15.69 11.08 19.87
N MET A 332 14.48 11.38 19.39
CA MET A 332 13.28 10.56 19.65
C MET A 332 13.27 9.25 18.84
N GLY A 333 14.14 9.10 17.84
CA GLY A 333 14.26 7.90 16.99
C GLY A 333 13.33 7.91 15.78
N VAL A 334 12.89 9.09 15.34
CA VAL A 334 11.96 9.25 14.21
C VAL A 334 12.68 9.18 12.87
N ARG A 335 13.98 9.53 12.79
CA ARG A 335 14.78 9.45 11.56
C ARG A 335 15.40 8.06 11.36
N SER A 336 15.46 7.59 10.12
CA SER A 336 16.29 6.46 9.70
C SER A 336 16.80 6.63 8.25
N ASP A 337 17.20 5.54 7.60
CA ASP A 337 17.84 5.51 6.27
C ASP A 337 16.96 6.05 5.12
N TYR A 338 15.64 6.14 5.33
CA TYR A 338 14.66 6.67 4.37
C TYR A 338 14.17 8.08 4.76
N GLY A 339 14.91 8.79 5.60
CA GLY A 339 14.51 10.08 6.14
C GLY A 339 13.68 9.92 7.42
N PHE A 340 12.74 10.82 7.63
CA PHE A 340 11.87 10.79 8.81
C PHE A 340 10.69 9.84 8.61
N LYS A 341 10.44 8.99 9.62
CA LYS A 341 9.20 8.24 9.78
C LYS A 341 8.04 9.20 10.04
N ASP A 342 6.83 8.68 9.89
CA ASP A 342 5.65 9.52 9.78
C ASP A 342 5.36 10.38 11.02
N SER A 343 5.46 9.81 12.22
CA SER A 343 5.06 10.54 13.43
C SER A 343 5.62 9.97 14.74
N VAL A 344 5.43 10.74 15.82
CA VAL A 344 5.70 10.32 17.19
C VAL A 344 4.61 10.82 18.15
N SER A 345 4.15 9.92 19.03
CA SER A 345 3.21 10.25 20.09
C SER A 345 3.92 10.93 21.26
N LEU A 346 3.47 12.13 21.60
CA LEU A 346 4.01 12.95 22.68
C LEU A 346 3.47 12.56 24.07
N VAL A 347 2.57 11.57 24.12
CA VAL A 347 2.01 11.02 25.37
C VAL A 347 2.59 9.64 25.70
N SER A 348 2.91 8.85 24.68
CA SER A 348 3.45 7.50 24.85
C SER A 348 4.92 7.37 24.48
N GLY A 349 5.48 8.33 23.75
CA GLY A 349 6.83 8.26 23.22
C GLY A 349 7.02 7.29 22.06
N ARG A 350 5.92 6.67 21.59
CA ARG A 350 5.92 5.69 20.50
C ARG A 350 6.05 6.39 19.16
N VAL A 351 6.97 5.91 18.34
CA VAL A 351 7.19 6.33 16.96
C VAL A 351 6.36 5.44 16.04
N ASP A 352 5.78 6.01 14.98
CA ASP A 352 5.22 5.23 13.89
C ASP A 352 6.35 4.68 13.00
N GLU A 353 6.22 3.44 12.53
CA GLU A 353 7.31 2.77 11.80
C GLU A 353 7.17 2.89 10.27
N ASP A 354 6.04 3.39 9.78
CA ASP A 354 5.79 3.60 8.36
C ASP A 354 6.34 4.96 7.88
N TYR A 355 6.48 5.04 6.57
CA TYR A 355 6.71 6.25 5.80
C TYR A 355 5.55 6.41 4.83
N LEU A 356 5.02 7.62 4.68
CA LEU A 356 3.99 7.96 3.69
C LEU A 356 4.62 8.71 2.52
N ALA A 357 4.27 8.34 1.29
CA ALA A 357 4.77 9.00 0.09
C ALA A 357 4.38 10.47 0.01
N LEU A 358 3.18 10.81 0.49
CA LEU A 358 2.70 12.18 0.65
C LEU A 358 3.67 13.01 1.49
N ASP A 359 3.95 12.54 2.70
CA ASP A 359 4.77 13.23 3.70
C ASP A 359 6.23 13.34 3.26
N GLN A 360 6.76 12.28 2.66
CA GLN A 360 8.09 12.26 2.08
C GLN A 360 8.24 13.22 0.89
N GLY A 361 7.22 13.29 0.04
CA GLY A 361 7.15 14.27 -1.04
C GLY A 361 7.18 15.69 -0.49
N MET A 362 6.38 15.99 0.55
CA MET A 362 6.38 17.31 1.19
C MET A 362 7.74 17.69 1.78
N ILE A 363 8.41 16.74 2.45
CA ILE A 363 9.76 16.96 3.02
C ILE A 363 10.77 17.28 1.91
N LEU A 364 10.88 16.41 0.90
CA LEU A 364 11.89 16.55 -0.16
C LEU A 364 11.70 17.85 -0.95
N LEU A 365 10.47 18.13 -1.38
CA LEU A 365 10.18 19.29 -2.22
C LEU A 365 10.38 20.61 -1.46
N THR A 366 10.04 20.65 -0.17
CA THR A 366 10.28 21.86 0.65
C THR A 366 11.77 22.11 0.82
N ILE A 367 12.56 21.06 1.10
CA ILE A 367 14.02 21.18 1.19
C ILE A 367 14.61 21.63 -0.14
N ALA A 368 14.17 21.07 -1.26
CA ALA A 368 14.64 21.47 -2.59
C ALA A 368 14.36 22.96 -2.86
N ASN A 369 13.18 23.46 -2.53
CA ASN A 369 12.87 24.88 -2.64
C ASN A 369 13.76 25.75 -1.75
N TYR A 370 13.95 25.37 -0.48
CA TYR A 370 14.82 26.11 0.44
C TYR A 370 16.28 26.19 -0.07
N LEU A 371 16.78 25.11 -0.68
CA LEU A 371 18.16 25.04 -1.16
C LEU A 371 18.37 25.80 -2.47
N ASN A 372 17.47 25.68 -3.45
CA ASN A 372 17.69 26.25 -4.80
C ASN A 372 16.43 26.66 -5.57
N GLY A 373 15.26 26.70 -4.92
CA GLY A 373 13.99 27.05 -5.55
C GLY A 373 13.52 26.06 -6.62
N SER A 374 13.92 24.78 -6.53
CA SER A 374 13.72 23.76 -7.57
C SER A 374 12.29 23.73 -8.14
N VAL A 375 11.28 23.61 -7.27
CA VAL A 375 9.87 23.49 -7.71
C VAL A 375 9.36 24.81 -8.25
N TRP A 376 9.60 25.91 -7.51
CA TRP A 376 9.13 27.25 -7.88
C TRP A 376 9.64 27.67 -9.27
N ARG A 377 10.91 27.38 -9.60
CA ARG A 377 11.52 27.70 -10.90
C ARG A 377 10.72 27.15 -12.08
N TYR A 378 10.11 25.98 -11.93
CA TYR A 378 9.36 25.33 -13.00
C TYR A 378 7.86 25.62 -12.94
N PHE A 379 7.28 25.70 -11.74
CA PHE A 379 5.85 25.93 -11.58
C PHE A 379 5.45 27.38 -11.89
N GLU A 380 6.17 28.37 -11.35
CA GLU A 380 5.83 29.80 -11.47
C GLU A 380 5.93 30.33 -12.91
N ARG A 381 6.77 29.72 -13.75
CA ARG A 381 6.93 30.14 -15.15
C ARG A 381 5.88 29.57 -16.10
N ASP A 382 5.02 28.69 -15.61
CA ASP A 382 4.03 28.04 -16.45
C ASP A 382 2.92 29.03 -16.86
N PRO A 383 2.50 29.07 -18.14
CA PRO A 383 1.45 29.98 -18.60
C PRO A 383 0.12 29.85 -17.83
N ILE A 384 -0.23 28.64 -17.36
CA ILE A 384 -1.43 28.42 -16.52
C ILE A 384 -1.31 29.21 -15.22
N VAL A 385 -0.16 29.13 -14.57
CA VAL A 385 0.11 29.75 -13.27
C VAL A 385 0.20 31.27 -13.39
N ILE A 386 0.90 31.76 -14.40
CA ILE A 386 1.00 33.20 -14.72
C ILE A 386 -0.41 33.78 -14.96
N ARG A 387 -1.22 33.10 -15.79
CA ARG A 387 -2.59 33.53 -16.07
C ARG A 387 -3.43 33.54 -14.80
N ALA A 388 -3.37 32.50 -13.97
CA ALA A 388 -4.11 32.46 -12.71
C ALA A 388 -3.74 33.62 -11.79
N LYS A 389 -2.44 33.84 -11.53
CA LYS A 389 -1.94 34.92 -10.66
C LYS A 389 -2.29 36.32 -11.19
N SER A 390 -2.45 36.49 -12.51
CA SER A 390 -2.92 37.76 -13.09
C SER A 390 -4.40 38.06 -12.79
N LEU A 391 -5.20 37.02 -12.53
CA LEU A 391 -6.65 37.12 -12.30
C LEU A 391 -7.04 37.21 -10.82
N ILE A 392 -6.10 36.98 -9.91
CA ILE A 392 -6.32 36.96 -8.45
C ILE A 392 -5.41 37.95 -7.73
N SER A 393 -5.80 38.39 -6.53
CA SER A 393 -5.16 39.52 -5.84
C SER A 393 -4.09 39.15 -4.81
N GLU A 394 -4.21 38.00 -4.16
CA GLU A 394 -3.51 37.64 -2.92
C GLU A 394 -2.01 37.40 -3.09
N TYR A 395 -1.55 37.23 -4.32
CA TYR A 395 -0.14 37.01 -4.66
C TYR A 395 0.57 38.26 -5.18
N LYS A 396 -0.09 39.42 -5.17
CA LYS A 396 0.55 40.70 -5.48
C LYS A 396 1.27 41.22 -4.24
N VAL A 397 2.60 41.25 -4.30
CA VAL A 397 3.46 41.69 -3.20
C VAL A 397 4.14 43.01 -3.57
N GLN A 398 4.16 43.96 -2.62
CA GLN A 398 4.85 45.24 -2.76
C GLN A 398 6.35 45.08 -2.44
N GLU A 399 7.23 45.81 -3.13
CA GLU A 399 8.69 45.68 -2.96
C GLU A 399 9.15 46.04 -1.55
N GLU A 400 8.49 46.99 -0.89
CA GLU A 400 8.78 47.40 0.48
C GLU A 400 8.56 46.24 1.46
N ILE A 401 7.56 45.38 1.21
CA ILE A 401 7.31 44.19 2.04
C ILE A 401 8.40 43.14 1.80
N LEU A 402 8.89 43.02 0.55
CA LEU A 402 9.99 42.11 0.21
C LEU A 402 11.29 42.50 0.90
N GLU A 403 11.58 43.80 1.02
CA GLU A 403 12.75 44.30 1.76
C GLU A 403 12.69 43.92 3.25
N VAL A 404 11.55 44.14 3.89
CA VAL A 404 11.34 43.73 5.30
C VAL A 404 11.45 42.22 5.44
N TYR A 405 10.92 41.45 4.48
CA TYR A 405 11.03 40.00 4.48
C TYR A 405 12.49 39.54 4.39
N ARG A 406 13.28 40.07 3.45
CA ARG A 406 14.71 39.74 3.30
C ARG A 406 15.45 40.00 4.61
N LYS A 407 15.23 41.16 5.23
CA LYS A 407 15.83 41.51 6.52
C LYS A 407 15.45 40.52 7.64
N VAL A 408 14.15 40.26 7.84
CA VAL A 408 13.67 39.43 8.97
C VAL A 408 13.92 37.92 8.76
N PHE A 409 13.55 37.39 7.59
CA PHE A 409 13.50 35.94 7.33
C PHE A 409 14.75 35.38 6.66
N GLU A 410 15.58 36.24 6.06
CA GLU A 410 16.84 35.82 5.43
C GLU A 410 18.03 36.32 6.26
N GLU A 411 18.28 37.63 6.32
CA GLU A 411 19.49 38.19 6.96
C GLU A 411 19.56 37.89 8.47
N ASP A 412 18.63 38.41 9.26
CA ASP A 412 18.67 38.30 10.72
C ASP A 412 18.41 36.87 11.20
N THR A 413 17.52 36.15 10.49
CA THR A 413 17.29 34.72 10.71
C THR A 413 18.56 33.90 10.46
N ASN A 414 19.32 34.18 9.40
CA ASN A 414 20.59 33.49 9.14
C ASN A 414 21.64 33.79 10.22
N VAL A 415 21.71 35.02 10.74
CA VAL A 415 22.60 35.34 11.87
C VAL A 415 22.28 34.48 13.10
N VAL A 416 21.00 34.34 13.45
CA VAL A 416 20.58 33.49 14.57
C VAL A 416 20.89 32.02 14.28
N LEU A 417 20.53 31.53 13.10
CA LEU A 417 20.75 30.15 12.67
C LEU A 417 22.24 29.76 12.67
N GLU A 418 23.13 30.63 12.17
CA GLU A 418 24.57 30.40 12.18
C GLU A 418 25.12 30.25 13.60
N ASN A 419 24.65 31.08 14.54
CA ASN A 419 25.04 30.97 15.94
C ASN A 419 24.56 29.65 16.56
N LEU A 420 23.33 29.20 16.25
CA LEU A 420 22.84 27.89 16.70
C LEU A 420 23.71 26.74 16.20
N LEU A 421 24.13 26.79 14.93
CA LEU A 421 24.99 25.79 14.32
C LEU A 421 26.40 25.76 14.93
N LYS A 422 26.88 26.92 15.40
CA LYS A 422 28.13 27.08 16.17
C LYS A 422 27.98 26.71 17.65
N GLY A 423 26.84 26.19 18.10
CA GLY A 423 26.60 25.83 19.50
C GLY A 423 26.16 27.00 20.39
N ARG A 424 25.98 28.21 19.86
CA ARG A 424 25.59 29.41 20.60
C ARG A 424 24.08 29.55 20.68
N LEU A 425 23.46 28.75 21.54
CA LEU A 425 22.01 28.72 21.77
C LEU A 425 21.51 29.96 22.54
N GLY A 426 21.02 30.97 21.82
CA GLY A 426 20.41 32.17 22.40
C GLY A 426 18.90 32.07 22.55
N PHE A 427 18.41 31.60 23.71
CA PHE A 427 16.96 31.46 23.96
C PHE A 427 16.19 32.79 23.87
N SER A 428 16.79 33.88 24.35
CA SER A 428 16.20 35.22 24.23
C SER A 428 16.08 35.63 22.76
N ALA A 429 17.18 35.49 22.00
CA ALA A 429 17.21 35.84 20.59
C ALA A 429 16.18 35.05 19.77
N LEU A 430 16.02 33.75 20.01
CA LEU A 430 14.97 32.92 19.39
C LEU A 430 13.57 33.47 19.69
N ARG A 431 13.28 33.78 20.95
CA ARG A 431 11.98 34.35 21.35
C ARG A 431 11.74 35.72 20.71
N THR A 432 12.77 36.57 20.67
CA THR A 432 12.71 37.90 20.08
C THR A 432 12.53 37.83 18.56
N LEU A 433 13.19 36.89 17.88
CA LEU A 433 13.00 36.64 16.45
C LEU A 433 11.59 36.13 16.13
N ARG A 434 11.01 35.27 16.97
CA ARG A 434 9.59 34.87 16.85
C ARG A 434 8.65 36.08 16.94
N LEU A 435 8.94 37.06 17.81
CA LEU A 435 8.17 38.31 17.90
C LEU A 435 8.30 39.15 16.62
N ALA A 436 9.50 39.22 16.03
CA ALA A 436 9.69 39.88 14.74
C ALA A 436 8.80 39.26 13.65
N LYS A 437 8.82 37.91 13.55
CA LYS A 437 8.00 37.14 12.59
C LYS A 437 6.49 37.30 12.83
N LEU A 438 6.06 37.35 14.09
CA LEU A 438 4.68 37.64 14.47
C LEU A 438 4.26 39.05 14.03
N HIS A 439 5.10 40.06 14.27
CA HIS A 439 4.80 41.43 13.87
C HIS A 439 4.78 41.60 12.34
N PHE A 440 5.67 40.91 11.61
CA PHE A 440 5.61 40.85 10.16
C PHE A 440 4.28 40.27 9.67
N ALA A 441 3.87 39.13 10.21
CA ALA A 441 2.60 38.49 9.85
C ALA A 441 1.38 39.35 10.23
N ALA A 442 1.47 40.14 11.30
CA ALA A 442 0.45 41.11 11.67
C ALA A 442 0.43 42.36 10.75
N GLY A 443 1.41 42.54 9.85
CA GLY A 443 1.55 43.72 9.00
C GLY A 443 2.17 44.94 9.70
N ASN A 444 2.78 44.73 10.88
CA ASN A 444 3.47 45.77 11.65
C ASN A 444 4.97 45.74 11.32
N TYR A 445 5.33 46.14 10.11
CA TYR A 445 6.68 45.96 9.56
C TYR A 445 7.78 46.71 10.32
N GLU A 446 7.52 47.93 10.80
CA GLU A 446 8.49 48.68 11.62
C GLU A 446 8.83 47.94 12.92
N LYS A 447 7.82 47.39 13.60
CA LYS A 447 8.04 46.57 14.81
C LYS A 447 8.76 45.28 14.46
N ALA A 448 8.46 44.68 13.31
CA ALA A 448 9.14 43.47 12.86
C ALA A 448 10.66 43.71 12.74
N LEU A 449 11.05 44.80 12.07
CA LEU A 449 12.46 45.20 11.94
C LEU A 449 13.12 45.45 13.30
N ASN A 450 12.49 46.24 14.17
CA ASN A 450 13.02 46.54 15.51
C ASN A 450 13.27 45.28 16.34
N TYR A 451 12.36 44.31 16.30
CA TYR A 451 12.56 43.03 17.01
C TYR A 451 13.61 42.15 16.32
N ALA A 452 13.74 42.20 15.00
CA ALA A 452 14.74 41.42 14.28
C ALA A 452 16.17 41.92 14.62
N ASP A 453 16.39 43.24 14.59
CA ASP A 453 17.65 43.85 15.01
C ASP A 453 17.97 43.55 16.48
N LYS A 454 16.97 43.59 17.35
CA LYS A 454 17.12 43.22 18.76
C LYS A 454 17.50 41.74 18.93
N ALA A 455 16.97 40.84 18.11
CA ALA A 455 17.34 39.42 18.16
C ALA A 455 18.83 39.22 17.79
N VAL A 456 19.33 39.98 16.81
CA VAL A 456 20.75 40.01 16.43
C VAL A 456 21.63 40.61 17.53
N GLU A 457 21.17 41.65 18.22
CA GLU A 457 21.89 42.18 19.37
C GLU A 457 21.96 41.15 20.52
N GLU A 458 20.85 40.49 20.82
CA GLU A 458 20.77 39.47 21.87
C GLU A 458 21.64 38.26 21.58
N ILE A 459 21.69 37.76 20.33
CA ILE A 459 22.53 36.62 19.97
C ILE A 459 24.02 36.97 20.00
N GLY A 460 24.38 38.23 19.69
CA GLY A 460 25.76 38.73 19.79
C GLY A 460 26.30 38.79 21.23
N ARG A 461 25.42 38.82 22.24
CA ARG A 461 25.77 38.83 23.66
C ARG A 461 25.85 37.43 24.29
N VAL A 462 25.51 36.37 23.54
CA VAL A 462 25.57 34.99 24.06
C VAL A 462 27.01 34.55 24.19
N ASP A 463 27.44 34.35 25.44
CA ASP A 463 28.75 33.82 25.79
C ASP A 463 28.68 32.36 26.29
N GLU A 464 29.85 31.76 26.47
CA GLU A 464 29.96 30.36 26.90
C GLU A 464 29.41 30.13 28.33
N ASN A 465 29.51 31.12 29.22
CA ASN A 465 29.04 31.00 30.60
C ASN A 465 27.51 30.95 30.67
N TYR A 466 26.84 31.81 29.91
CA TYR A 466 25.39 31.79 29.74
C TYR A 466 24.89 30.42 29.25
N LEU A 467 25.56 29.86 28.23
CA LEU A 467 25.20 28.56 27.66
C LEU A 467 25.40 27.43 28.67
N LYS A 468 26.55 27.43 29.35
CA LYS A 468 26.87 26.44 30.38
C LYS A 468 25.81 26.43 31.47
N ASP A 469 25.47 27.60 32.00
CA ASP A 469 24.46 27.76 33.05
C ASP A 469 23.06 27.30 32.57
N ALA A 470 22.63 27.71 31.38
CA ALA A 470 21.33 27.33 30.84
C ALA A 470 21.18 25.82 30.63
N ILE A 471 22.18 25.16 30.04
CA ILE A 471 22.14 23.71 29.79
C ILE A 471 22.36 22.93 31.09
N SER A 472 23.19 23.41 32.02
CA SER A 472 23.35 22.77 33.34
C SER A 472 22.04 22.72 34.11
N ARG A 473 21.26 23.81 34.10
CA ARG A 473 19.91 23.81 34.69
C ARG A 473 18.98 22.79 34.03
N LEU A 474 19.07 22.61 32.71
CA LEU A 474 18.26 21.63 32.01
C LEU A 474 18.67 20.19 32.35
N LEU A 475 19.98 19.92 32.43
CA LEU A 475 20.52 18.63 32.87
C LEU A 475 20.06 18.28 34.28
N GLU A 476 20.13 19.22 35.22
CA GLU A 476 19.65 19.00 36.59
C GLU A 476 18.14 18.73 36.64
N ARG A 477 17.34 19.41 35.80
CA ARG A 477 15.90 19.09 35.66
C ARG A 477 15.69 17.68 35.09
N ALA A 478 16.43 17.28 34.06
CA ALA A 478 16.35 15.94 33.47
C ALA A 478 16.72 14.85 34.49
N LYS A 479 17.82 15.06 35.22
CA LYS A 479 18.28 14.17 36.31
C LYS A 479 17.22 14.03 37.40
N SER A 480 16.61 15.15 37.82
CA SER A 480 15.52 15.16 38.80
C SER A 480 14.29 14.39 38.32
N SER A 481 13.86 14.59 37.07
CA SER A 481 12.76 13.83 36.46
C SER A 481 13.04 12.32 36.41
N ILE A 482 14.26 11.92 36.03
CA ILE A 482 14.70 10.51 36.01
C ILE A 482 14.67 9.93 37.43
N ALA A 483 15.24 10.63 38.41
CA ALA A 483 15.25 10.19 39.80
C ALA A 483 13.83 10.05 40.37
N SER A 484 12.92 10.98 40.06
CA SER A 484 11.51 10.88 40.45
C SER A 484 10.85 9.65 39.83
N ALA A 485 11.05 9.42 38.54
CA ALA A 485 10.45 8.27 37.87
C ALA A 485 10.94 6.93 38.41
N LEU A 486 12.23 6.83 38.75
CA LEU A 486 12.78 5.66 39.44
C LEU A 486 12.15 5.45 40.82
N ARG A 487 12.04 6.52 41.64
CA ARG A 487 11.37 6.45 42.95
C ARG A 487 9.91 6.02 42.84
N ASP A 488 9.20 6.47 41.81
CA ASP A 488 7.79 6.15 41.59
C ASP A 488 7.56 4.75 40.97
N GLY A 489 8.65 4.01 40.64
CA GLY A 489 8.60 2.73 39.94
C GLY A 489 8.21 2.83 38.46
N ARG A 490 8.30 4.02 37.86
CA ARG A 490 7.92 4.30 36.46
C ARG A 490 9.08 3.98 35.52
N THR A 491 9.23 2.73 35.10
CA THR A 491 10.42 2.26 34.35
C THR A 491 10.24 2.10 32.84
N SER A 492 9.05 2.33 32.26
CA SER A 492 8.78 2.00 30.84
C SER A 492 9.67 2.71 29.82
N MET A 493 10.18 3.92 30.13
CA MET A 493 11.04 4.71 29.23
C MET A 493 12.38 5.11 29.86
N ILE A 494 12.69 4.63 31.07
CA ILE A 494 13.83 5.16 31.85
C ILE A 494 15.18 4.82 31.23
N ASN A 495 15.34 3.64 30.66
CA ASN A 495 16.58 3.29 29.97
C ASN A 495 16.86 4.21 28.76
N LYS A 496 15.80 4.65 28.07
CA LYS A 496 15.92 5.63 26.98
C LYS A 496 16.29 7.01 27.53
N ALA A 497 15.62 7.46 28.59
CA ALA A 497 15.92 8.72 29.26
C ALA A 497 17.36 8.80 29.78
N LEU A 498 17.85 7.75 30.48
CA LEU A 498 19.22 7.67 31.01
C LEU A 498 20.28 7.71 29.90
N ARG A 499 20.05 6.97 28.79
CA ARG A 499 20.98 6.98 27.65
C ARG A 499 21.12 8.37 27.05
N LEU A 500 19.99 9.04 26.84
CA LEU A 500 19.97 10.41 26.30
C LEU A 500 20.59 11.41 27.27
N TYR A 501 20.30 11.29 28.57
CA TYR A 501 20.90 12.12 29.61
C TYR A 501 22.43 11.97 29.63
N ASN A 502 22.95 10.75 29.65
CA ASN A 502 24.41 10.52 29.66
C ASN A 502 25.07 11.06 28.40
N GLY A 503 24.49 10.80 27.22
CA GLY A 503 25.00 11.36 25.97
C GLY A 503 24.91 12.90 25.92
N SER A 504 23.93 13.49 26.62
CA SER A 504 23.85 14.95 26.76
C SER A 504 24.97 15.52 27.63
N VAL A 505 25.34 14.83 28.71
CA VAL A 505 26.44 15.25 29.59
C VAL A 505 27.76 15.19 28.83
N GLU A 506 28.00 14.11 28.09
CA GLU A 506 29.20 13.95 27.28
C GLU A 506 29.34 15.05 26.21
N LEU A 507 28.25 15.36 25.49
CA LEU A 507 28.24 16.46 24.51
C LEU A 507 28.42 17.83 25.17
N PHE A 508 27.88 18.02 26.37
CA PHE A 508 28.04 19.26 27.12
C PHE A 508 29.51 19.49 27.51
N GLU A 509 30.19 18.44 27.96
CA GLU A 509 31.63 18.45 28.28
C GLU A 509 32.50 18.71 27.04
N GLN A 510 32.06 18.23 25.87
CA GLN A 510 32.71 18.46 24.57
C GLN A 510 32.42 19.85 23.96
N GLY A 511 31.64 20.71 24.64
CA GLY A 511 31.23 22.02 24.10
C GLY A 511 30.19 21.97 22.97
N CYS A 512 29.58 20.80 22.72
CA CYS A 512 28.55 20.59 21.69
C CYS A 512 27.15 20.99 22.19
N TYR A 513 26.99 22.26 22.59
CA TYR A 513 25.85 22.75 23.37
C TYR A 513 24.47 22.57 22.70
N THR A 514 24.33 22.82 21.40
CA THR A 514 23.03 22.66 20.71
C THR A 514 22.56 21.20 20.73
N LYS A 515 23.47 20.24 20.52
CA LYS A 515 23.16 18.80 20.56
C LYS A 515 22.93 18.32 21.99
N ALA A 516 23.71 18.81 22.95
CA ALA A 516 23.48 18.55 24.37
C ALA A 516 22.09 19.03 24.78
N TYR A 517 21.70 20.25 24.43
CA TYR A 517 20.37 20.78 24.68
C TYR A 517 19.27 19.86 24.13
N ALA A 518 19.35 19.46 22.86
CA ALA A 518 18.35 18.57 22.26
C ALA A 518 18.20 17.25 23.04
N LYS A 519 19.32 16.57 23.34
CA LYS A 519 19.30 15.32 24.12
C LYS A 519 18.75 15.52 25.54
N ALA A 520 19.13 16.59 26.23
CA ALA A 520 18.64 16.86 27.58
C ALA A 520 17.11 17.11 27.63
N VAL A 521 16.57 17.85 26.64
CA VAL A 521 15.11 18.04 26.50
C VAL A 521 14.41 16.68 26.33
N ILE A 522 14.89 15.83 25.41
CA ILE A 522 14.28 14.52 25.17
C ILE A 522 14.46 13.57 26.36
N ALA A 523 15.60 13.60 27.05
CA ALA A 523 15.85 12.81 28.24
C ALA A 523 14.84 13.14 29.36
N LYS A 524 14.65 14.44 29.63
CA LYS A 524 13.65 14.91 30.59
C LYS A 524 12.25 14.46 30.18
N PHE A 525 11.87 14.67 28.92
CA PHE A 525 10.57 14.28 28.40
C PHE A 525 10.28 12.78 28.61
N TYR A 526 11.21 11.89 28.22
CA TYR A 526 11.00 10.45 28.42
C TYR A 526 10.91 10.03 29.88
N ALA A 527 11.62 10.72 30.78
CA ALA A 527 11.49 10.49 32.20
C ALA A 527 10.10 10.91 32.73
N ASP A 528 9.60 12.05 32.26
CA ASP A 528 8.29 12.59 32.66
C ASP A 528 7.14 11.68 32.19
N ILE A 529 7.17 11.22 30.93
CA ILE A 529 6.11 10.35 30.40
C ILE A 529 6.26 8.87 30.77
N SER A 530 7.36 8.49 31.43
CA SER A 530 7.58 7.10 31.85
C SER A 530 6.48 6.64 32.79
N ARG A 531 6.06 5.37 32.67
CA ARG A 531 4.96 4.78 33.44
C ARG A 531 5.43 3.54 34.16
N ARG A 532 4.67 3.11 35.18
CA ARG A 532 4.88 1.79 35.80
C ARG A 532 4.70 0.71 34.73
N PRO A 533 5.61 -0.27 34.65
CA PRO A 533 5.48 -1.34 33.67
C PRO A 533 4.16 -2.08 33.90
N VAL A 534 3.39 -2.25 32.84
CA VAL A 534 2.16 -3.03 32.90
C VAL A 534 2.57 -4.50 32.97
N ILE A 535 2.42 -5.12 34.14
CA ILE A 535 2.63 -6.57 34.30
C ILE A 535 1.54 -7.27 33.51
N ARG A 536 1.88 -7.75 32.30
CA ARG A 536 0.98 -8.56 31.49
C ARG A 536 1.05 -10.00 31.95
N LYS A 537 -0.12 -10.61 32.16
CA LYS A 537 -0.23 -12.01 32.57
C LYS A 537 -0.01 -12.92 31.35
N GLU A 538 0.62 -14.07 31.58
CA GLU A 538 0.73 -15.10 30.55
C GLU A 538 -0.63 -15.71 30.22
N VAL A 539 -0.75 -16.18 28.99
CA VAL A 539 -1.93 -16.89 28.48
C VAL A 539 -1.45 -18.16 27.81
N LYS A 540 -2.04 -19.29 28.16
CA LYS A 540 -1.84 -20.57 27.50
C LYS A 540 -3.07 -20.90 26.66
N ILE A 541 -2.85 -21.33 25.41
CA ILE A 541 -3.91 -21.79 24.53
C ILE A 541 -3.68 -23.27 24.27
N VAL A 542 -4.72 -24.08 24.35
CA VAL A 542 -4.68 -25.48 23.95
C VAL A 542 -5.65 -25.69 22.81
N LEU A 543 -5.19 -26.38 21.77
CA LEU A 543 -5.95 -26.69 20.58
C LEU A 543 -6.06 -28.22 20.42
N SER A 544 -7.26 -28.68 20.17
CA SER A 544 -7.59 -30.07 19.86
C SER A 544 -8.56 -30.14 18.67
N SER A 545 -8.71 -31.35 18.14
CA SER A 545 -9.69 -31.70 17.11
C SER A 545 -10.43 -32.95 17.58
N ASP A 546 -11.68 -33.09 17.15
CA ASP A 546 -12.49 -34.28 17.39
C ASP A 546 -11.88 -35.54 16.76
N ARG A 547 -11.39 -35.42 15.52
CA ARG A 547 -10.66 -36.47 14.78
C ARG A 547 -9.47 -35.88 14.04
N ARG A 548 -8.44 -36.71 13.84
CA ARG A 548 -7.21 -36.34 13.12
C ARG A 548 -7.22 -36.72 11.64
N THR A 549 -8.03 -37.71 11.27
CA THR A 549 -8.16 -38.18 9.89
C THR A 549 -9.62 -38.09 9.44
N HIS A 550 -9.84 -37.51 8.27
CA HIS A 550 -11.15 -37.32 7.64
C HIS A 550 -11.07 -37.76 6.17
N THR A 551 -12.21 -37.84 5.48
CA THR A 551 -12.28 -38.16 4.05
C THR A 551 -13.10 -37.09 3.35
N TYR A 552 -12.59 -36.53 2.25
CA TYR A 552 -13.25 -35.46 1.53
C TYR A 552 -14.57 -35.92 0.89
N PRO A 553 -15.63 -35.09 0.86
CA PRO A 553 -15.75 -33.79 1.54
C PRO A 553 -16.04 -33.96 3.04
N CYS A 554 -15.40 -33.14 3.88
CA CYS A 554 -15.56 -33.23 5.33
C CYS A 554 -15.70 -31.88 6.03
N ASN A 555 -16.18 -31.91 7.28
CA ASN A 555 -16.19 -30.76 8.19
C ASN A 555 -15.39 -31.11 9.45
N VAL A 556 -14.23 -30.51 9.58
CA VAL A 556 -13.33 -30.65 10.73
C VAL A 556 -13.77 -29.68 11.83
N THR A 557 -13.93 -30.18 13.06
CA THR A 557 -14.25 -29.33 14.22
C THR A 557 -13.04 -29.18 15.14
N LEU A 558 -12.44 -27.99 15.13
CA LEU A 558 -11.36 -27.60 16.04
C LEU A 558 -11.95 -27.02 17.32
N ARG A 559 -11.41 -27.42 18.47
CA ARG A 559 -11.84 -26.94 19.79
C ARG A 559 -10.64 -26.58 20.65
N GLY A 560 -10.86 -25.73 21.63
CA GLY A 560 -9.78 -25.38 22.55
C GLY A 560 -10.21 -24.49 23.69
N CYS A 561 -9.24 -24.16 24.53
CA CYS A 561 -9.42 -23.26 25.65
C CYS A 561 -8.24 -22.30 25.81
N VAL A 562 -8.53 -21.16 26.42
CA VAL A 562 -7.59 -20.10 26.79
C VAL A 562 -7.51 -20.06 28.32
N THR A 563 -6.30 -20.12 28.88
CA THR A 563 -6.05 -20.12 30.32
C THR A 563 -5.09 -18.99 30.68
N PRO A 564 -5.43 -18.09 31.64
CA PRO A 564 -6.69 -18.02 32.36
C PRO A 564 -7.88 -17.72 31.42
N PRO A 565 -9.12 -18.08 31.81
CA PRO A 565 -10.29 -17.91 30.96
C PRO A 565 -10.53 -16.43 30.69
N ILE A 566 -10.38 -16.03 29.42
CA ILE A 566 -10.58 -14.66 28.97
C ILE A 566 -11.37 -14.64 27.65
N PRO A 567 -12.35 -13.73 27.50
CA PRO A 567 -12.98 -13.50 26.21
C PRO A 567 -11.98 -12.79 25.30
N ALA A 568 -11.60 -13.43 24.20
CA ALA A 568 -10.57 -12.92 23.30
C ALA A 568 -10.84 -13.30 21.85
N ASN A 569 -10.49 -12.39 20.92
CA ASN A 569 -10.42 -12.73 19.50
C ASN A 569 -9.14 -13.52 19.24
N LEU A 570 -9.27 -14.68 18.60
CA LEU A 570 -8.19 -15.61 18.28
C LEU A 570 -8.11 -15.78 16.76
N VAL A 571 -6.90 -15.90 16.24
CA VAL A 571 -6.66 -16.14 14.82
C VAL A 571 -6.34 -17.62 14.62
N VAL A 572 -7.13 -18.31 13.78
CA VAL A 572 -6.83 -19.67 13.35
C VAL A 572 -5.90 -19.58 12.15
N GLU A 573 -4.76 -20.27 12.19
CA GLU A 573 -3.72 -20.21 11.17
C GLU A 573 -3.39 -21.61 10.65
N ARG A 574 -3.23 -21.76 9.32
CA ARG A 574 -2.73 -22.96 8.64
C ARG A 574 -1.31 -22.71 8.13
N LEU A 575 -0.43 -23.70 8.21
CA LEU A 575 0.90 -23.65 7.62
C LEU A 575 0.81 -23.95 6.11
N VAL A 576 1.32 -23.04 5.28
CA VAL A 576 1.39 -23.15 3.82
C VAL A 576 2.77 -22.68 3.36
N SER A 577 3.54 -23.55 2.70
CA SER A 577 4.90 -23.26 2.21
C SER A 577 5.82 -22.64 3.28
N GLY A 578 5.79 -23.21 4.50
CA GLY A 578 6.60 -22.75 5.63
C GLY A 578 6.10 -21.46 6.32
N LYS A 579 5.03 -20.82 5.83
CA LYS A 579 4.46 -19.61 6.41
C LYS A 579 3.06 -19.86 6.99
N TRP A 580 2.76 -19.26 8.14
CA TRP A 580 1.44 -19.32 8.75
C TRP A 580 0.49 -18.33 8.04
N LYS A 581 -0.61 -18.82 7.49
CA LYS A 581 -1.67 -18.02 6.86
C LYS A 581 -2.93 -18.09 7.72
N ALA A 582 -3.52 -16.93 8.00
CA ALA A 582 -4.79 -16.87 8.73
C ALA A 582 -5.92 -17.44 7.86
N ILE A 583 -6.74 -18.31 8.44
CA ILE A 583 -7.92 -18.89 7.78
C ILE A 583 -9.23 -18.41 8.40
N ALA A 584 -9.23 -18.00 9.68
CA ALA A 584 -10.41 -17.44 10.35
C ALA A 584 -10.02 -16.61 11.58
N ILE A 585 -10.93 -15.74 12.01
CA ILE A 585 -10.90 -15.11 13.33
C ILE A 585 -12.11 -15.62 14.12
N ILE A 586 -11.85 -16.18 15.29
CA ILE A 586 -12.88 -16.72 16.19
C ILE A 586 -12.83 -16.00 17.53
N ARG A 587 -13.87 -16.13 18.34
CA ARG A 587 -13.93 -15.52 19.67
C ARG A 587 -14.05 -16.60 20.74
N ALA A 588 -13.14 -16.58 21.71
CA ALA A 588 -13.29 -17.36 22.93
C ALA A 588 -14.38 -16.76 23.82
N SER A 589 -15.22 -17.63 24.40
CA SER A 589 -16.26 -17.24 25.35
C SER A 589 -15.68 -16.79 26.70
N GLY A 590 -16.53 -16.26 27.59
CA GLY A 590 -16.08 -15.76 28.91
C GLY A 590 -15.40 -16.81 29.79
N ASN A 591 -15.70 -18.10 29.58
CA ASN A 591 -15.03 -19.23 30.22
C ASN A 591 -13.74 -19.69 29.48
N GLY A 592 -13.27 -18.95 28.48
CA GLY A 592 -12.06 -19.23 27.71
C GLY A 592 -12.19 -20.29 26.61
N SER A 593 -13.34 -20.95 26.45
CA SER A 593 -13.51 -22.00 25.43
C SER A 593 -13.75 -21.44 24.03
N PHE A 594 -13.36 -22.16 22.98
CA PHE A 594 -13.68 -21.83 21.58
C PHE A 594 -13.89 -23.08 20.73
N SER A 595 -14.60 -22.91 19.61
CA SER A 595 -14.85 -23.95 18.61
C SER A 595 -14.87 -23.33 17.20
N PHE A 596 -14.34 -24.04 16.21
CA PHE A 596 -14.26 -23.62 14.82
C PHE A 596 -14.54 -24.81 13.90
N LYS A 597 -15.43 -24.64 12.92
CA LYS A 597 -15.69 -25.64 11.88
C LYS A 597 -15.03 -25.22 10.59
N TRP A 598 -14.36 -26.17 9.93
CA TRP A 598 -13.56 -25.93 8.74
C TRP A 598 -13.73 -27.07 7.73
N SER A 599 -13.85 -26.73 6.44
CA SER A 599 -13.96 -27.70 5.34
C SER A 599 -12.68 -27.67 4.49
N PRO A 600 -11.61 -28.37 4.91
CA PRO A 600 -10.37 -28.46 4.15
C PRO A 600 -10.49 -29.36 2.90
N GLU A 601 -9.66 -29.06 1.89
CA GLU A 601 -9.30 -29.95 0.78
C GLU A 601 -8.57 -31.22 1.27
N ALA A 602 -8.35 -32.18 0.38
CA ALA A 602 -7.54 -33.37 0.65
C ALA A 602 -6.06 -32.99 0.87
N GLY A 603 -5.42 -33.68 1.82
CA GLY A 603 -4.02 -33.47 2.16
C GLY A 603 -3.76 -33.35 3.66
N ASN A 604 -2.53 -32.97 4.01
CA ASN A 604 -2.13 -32.75 5.39
C ASN A 604 -2.15 -31.26 5.74
N HIS A 605 -2.88 -30.92 6.80
CA HIS A 605 -3.12 -29.56 7.23
C HIS A 605 -2.58 -29.34 8.64
N THR A 606 -1.50 -28.59 8.73
CA THR A 606 -0.90 -28.18 10.00
C THR A 606 -1.55 -26.87 10.47
N VAL A 607 -2.21 -26.87 11.62
CA VAL A 607 -3.05 -25.76 12.12
C VAL A 607 -2.66 -25.38 13.55
N ARG A 608 -2.78 -24.08 13.87
CA ARG A 608 -2.68 -23.54 15.23
C ARG A 608 -3.67 -22.40 15.47
N VAL A 609 -3.83 -21.99 16.72
CA VAL A 609 -4.60 -20.81 17.11
C VAL A 609 -3.69 -19.81 17.82
N ARG A 610 -3.79 -18.53 17.47
CA ARG A 610 -2.95 -17.45 17.99
C ARG A 610 -3.77 -16.36 18.66
N PHE A 611 -3.38 -15.97 19.86
CA PHE A 611 -3.82 -14.76 20.54
C PHE A 611 -2.77 -13.67 20.37
N LYS A 612 -3.17 -12.48 19.90
CA LYS A 612 -2.26 -11.34 19.67
C LYS A 612 -1.87 -10.57 20.93
N GLY A 613 -2.40 -10.96 22.10
CA GLY A 613 -2.20 -10.24 23.36
C GLY A 613 -3.22 -9.12 23.57
N SER A 614 -3.18 -8.51 24.75
CA SER A 614 -3.97 -7.34 25.12
C SER A 614 -3.16 -6.41 26.02
N LYS A 615 -3.78 -5.33 26.53
CA LYS A 615 -3.16 -4.47 27.54
C LYS A 615 -2.77 -5.25 28.81
N THR A 616 -3.51 -6.30 29.14
CA THR A 616 -3.37 -7.07 30.39
C THR A 616 -2.68 -8.42 30.20
N TYR A 617 -2.62 -8.93 28.96
CA TYR A 617 -2.17 -10.30 28.69
C TYR A 617 -1.16 -10.37 27.53
N LEU A 618 -0.16 -11.25 27.65
CA LEU A 618 0.84 -11.47 26.60
C LEU A 618 0.26 -12.21 25.38
N PRO A 619 0.82 -12.01 24.17
CA PRO A 619 0.49 -12.85 23.02
C PRO A 619 0.89 -14.30 23.27
N SER A 620 0.13 -15.23 22.70
CA SER A 620 0.36 -16.66 22.87
C SER A 620 -0.12 -17.44 21.66
N SER A 621 0.44 -18.62 21.43
CA SER A 621 0.00 -19.56 20.40
C SER A 621 -0.27 -20.91 21.02
N SER A 622 -1.25 -21.63 20.46
CA SER A 622 -1.53 -23.00 20.87
C SER A 622 -0.42 -23.95 20.43
N ASN A 623 -0.51 -25.19 20.91
CA ASN A 623 0.12 -26.33 20.24
C ASN A 623 -0.37 -26.42 18.78
N THR A 624 0.46 -27.03 17.94
CA THR A 624 0.13 -27.32 16.55
C THR A 624 -0.56 -28.67 16.44
N ILE A 625 -1.55 -28.77 15.57
CA ILE A 625 -2.21 -30.03 15.23
C ILE A 625 -2.10 -30.28 13.72
N VAL A 626 -1.87 -31.53 13.32
CA VAL A 626 -1.99 -31.97 11.94
C VAL A 626 -3.35 -32.65 11.77
N ILE A 627 -4.08 -32.24 10.73
CA ILE A 627 -5.33 -32.85 10.26
C ILE A 627 -5.06 -33.44 8.88
N THR A 628 -5.31 -34.72 8.72
CA THR A 628 -5.18 -35.44 7.45
C THR A 628 -6.55 -35.62 6.84
N VAL A 629 -6.73 -35.17 5.61
CA VAL A 629 -7.95 -35.34 4.83
C VAL A 629 -7.60 -36.26 3.67
N LEU A 630 -8.12 -37.47 3.71
CA LEU A 630 -7.98 -38.44 2.63
C LEU A 630 -8.84 -38.00 1.45
N LYS A 631 -8.40 -38.34 0.23
CA LYS A 631 -9.18 -38.10 -0.99
C LYS A 631 -10.53 -38.82 -0.91
N GLY A 632 -11.57 -38.17 -1.41
CA GLY A 632 -12.91 -38.73 -1.49
C GLY A 632 -13.01 -39.88 -2.48
N VAL A 633 -14.06 -40.69 -2.33
CA VAL A 633 -14.38 -41.79 -3.25
C VAL A 633 -15.41 -41.30 -4.26
N ARG A 634 -15.23 -41.71 -5.51
CA ARG A 634 -16.23 -41.54 -6.58
C ARG A 634 -16.97 -42.84 -6.80
N GLU A 635 -18.23 -42.73 -7.14
CA GLU A 635 -19.06 -43.84 -7.60
C GLU A 635 -19.38 -43.66 -9.08
N ILE A 636 -19.46 -44.78 -9.81
CA ILE A 636 -19.86 -44.80 -11.22
C ILE A 636 -21.04 -45.74 -11.41
N SER A 637 -22.10 -45.21 -12.00
CA SER A 637 -23.23 -46.00 -12.50
C SER A 637 -23.08 -46.16 -14.01
N LEU A 638 -23.30 -47.37 -14.52
CA LEU A 638 -23.13 -47.71 -15.93
C LEU A 638 -24.39 -48.35 -16.49
N ASN A 639 -24.70 -48.03 -17.73
CA ASN A 639 -25.76 -48.64 -18.51
C ASN A 639 -25.21 -49.01 -19.89
N TYR A 640 -25.21 -50.32 -20.17
CA TYR A 640 -24.72 -50.92 -21.41
C TYR A 640 -25.46 -52.25 -21.66
N PRO A 641 -25.60 -52.70 -22.92
CA PRO A 641 -26.14 -54.01 -23.22
C PRO A 641 -25.11 -55.11 -22.95
N GLU A 642 -25.54 -56.22 -22.35
CA GLU A 642 -24.65 -57.37 -22.06
C GLU A 642 -24.38 -58.24 -23.29
N GLU A 643 -25.31 -58.27 -24.25
CA GLU A 643 -25.21 -59.04 -25.50
C GLU A 643 -25.67 -58.22 -26.71
N VAL A 644 -24.89 -58.26 -27.80
CA VAL A 644 -25.14 -57.52 -29.06
C VAL A 644 -24.70 -58.34 -30.27
N TYR A 645 -25.11 -57.97 -31.49
CA TYR A 645 -24.61 -58.62 -32.71
C TYR A 645 -23.46 -57.85 -33.35
N SER A 646 -22.54 -58.57 -34.02
CA SER A 646 -21.44 -57.97 -34.78
C SER A 646 -21.99 -56.98 -35.82
N GLY A 647 -21.42 -55.77 -35.83
CA GLY A 647 -21.80 -54.65 -36.70
C GLY A 647 -22.92 -53.74 -36.17
N GLU A 648 -23.53 -54.04 -35.01
CA GLU A 648 -24.49 -53.15 -34.35
C GLU A 648 -23.77 -52.03 -33.56
N GLU A 649 -24.33 -50.82 -33.57
CA GLU A 649 -23.81 -49.73 -32.75
C GLU A 649 -24.36 -49.84 -31.32
N VAL A 650 -23.46 -49.76 -30.35
CA VAL A 650 -23.74 -49.95 -28.94
C VAL A 650 -23.47 -48.66 -28.19
N LEU A 651 -24.47 -48.18 -27.45
CA LEU A 651 -24.31 -47.02 -26.60
C LEU A 651 -23.99 -47.45 -25.18
N ILE A 652 -22.80 -47.08 -24.70
CA ILE A 652 -22.42 -47.17 -23.29
C ILE A 652 -22.65 -45.79 -22.69
N SER A 653 -23.39 -45.73 -21.58
CA SER A 653 -23.62 -44.49 -20.86
C SER A 653 -23.39 -44.67 -19.38
N GLY A 654 -23.05 -43.60 -18.68
CA GLY A 654 -22.86 -43.66 -17.24
C GLY A 654 -22.89 -42.29 -16.58
N LYS A 655 -22.90 -42.32 -15.25
CA LYS A 655 -22.85 -41.11 -14.41
C LYS A 655 -21.89 -41.31 -13.24
N ILE A 656 -20.98 -40.36 -13.08
CA ILE A 656 -20.00 -40.31 -11.99
C ILE A 656 -20.51 -39.34 -10.93
N VAL A 657 -20.52 -39.79 -9.67
CA VAL A 657 -20.93 -38.97 -8.53
C VAL A 657 -19.86 -39.07 -7.43
N PRO A 658 -19.31 -37.95 -6.96
CA PRO A 658 -19.52 -36.57 -7.43
C PRO A 658 -18.70 -36.23 -8.70
N ALA A 659 -19.20 -35.27 -9.48
CA ALA A 659 -18.63 -34.82 -10.76
C ALA A 659 -17.58 -33.70 -10.65
N GLN A 660 -17.35 -33.17 -9.44
CA GLN A 660 -16.43 -32.05 -9.22
C GLN A 660 -14.99 -32.42 -9.63
N GLU A 661 -14.27 -31.42 -10.18
CA GLU A 661 -12.87 -31.52 -10.66
C GLU A 661 -12.66 -32.43 -11.87
N LEU A 662 -13.74 -32.94 -12.49
CA LEU A 662 -13.65 -33.96 -13.52
C LEU A 662 -14.25 -33.47 -14.84
N GLU A 663 -13.39 -33.27 -15.84
CA GLU A 663 -13.78 -32.85 -17.19
C GLU A 663 -13.77 -34.02 -18.19
N GLU A 664 -12.90 -35.01 -17.97
CA GLU A 664 -12.65 -36.11 -18.90
C GLU A 664 -12.42 -37.44 -18.17
N LEU A 665 -12.72 -38.56 -18.84
CA LEU A 665 -12.37 -39.92 -18.42
C LEU A 665 -11.76 -40.71 -19.56
N LEU A 666 -11.10 -41.82 -19.24
CA LEU A 666 -10.51 -42.72 -20.23
C LEU A 666 -11.34 -44.01 -20.33
N ILE A 667 -11.72 -44.41 -21.53
CA ILE A 667 -12.27 -45.75 -21.81
C ILE A 667 -11.20 -46.57 -22.54
N SER A 668 -10.93 -47.77 -22.04
CA SER A 668 -10.03 -48.75 -22.67
C SER A 668 -10.82 -49.97 -23.10
N ILE A 669 -10.66 -50.39 -24.35
CA ILE A 669 -11.39 -51.47 -24.97
C ILE A 669 -10.39 -52.54 -25.37
N THR A 670 -10.64 -53.78 -24.95
CA THR A 670 -9.86 -54.96 -25.35
C THR A 670 -10.74 -55.90 -26.17
N GLU A 671 -10.34 -56.12 -27.43
CA GLU A 671 -11.02 -56.99 -28.37
C GLU A 671 -10.76 -58.48 -28.06
N PRO A 672 -11.59 -59.41 -28.57
CA PRO A 672 -11.42 -60.86 -28.34
C PRO A 672 -10.05 -61.42 -28.79
N GLY A 673 -9.40 -60.77 -29.77
CA GLY A 673 -8.06 -61.12 -30.25
C GLY A 673 -6.90 -60.53 -29.43
N GLY A 674 -7.19 -59.79 -28.35
CA GLY A 674 -6.19 -59.20 -27.46
C GLY A 674 -5.75 -57.78 -27.85
N ASN A 675 -6.20 -57.24 -28.98
CA ASN A 675 -5.94 -55.86 -29.38
C ASN A 675 -6.59 -54.88 -28.39
N LYS A 676 -5.85 -53.84 -27.99
CA LYS A 676 -6.31 -52.81 -27.05
C LYS A 676 -6.35 -51.45 -27.71
N SER A 677 -7.41 -50.70 -27.47
CA SER A 677 -7.55 -49.29 -27.83
C SER A 677 -8.03 -48.49 -26.62
N SER A 678 -7.76 -47.18 -26.60
CA SER A 678 -8.24 -46.30 -25.55
C SER A 678 -8.68 -44.96 -26.14
N GLU A 679 -9.73 -44.37 -25.57
CA GLU A 679 -10.31 -43.10 -26.01
C GLU A 679 -10.62 -42.22 -24.79
N VAL A 680 -10.43 -40.91 -24.93
CA VAL A 680 -10.76 -39.92 -23.89
C VAL A 680 -12.17 -39.39 -24.15
N ILE A 681 -13.01 -39.41 -23.12
CA ILE A 681 -14.42 -39.02 -23.20
C ILE A 681 -14.64 -37.81 -22.30
N SER A 682 -15.09 -36.70 -22.87
CA SER A 682 -15.50 -35.52 -22.11
C SER A 682 -16.81 -35.77 -21.37
N LEU A 683 -16.88 -35.32 -20.12
CA LEU A 683 -18.06 -35.40 -19.28
C LEU A 683 -18.90 -34.13 -19.38
N ARG A 684 -20.20 -34.29 -19.13
CA ARG A 684 -21.08 -33.15 -18.85
C ARG A 684 -20.87 -32.68 -17.42
N GLU A 685 -21.25 -31.43 -17.13
CA GLU A 685 -21.13 -30.82 -15.80
C GLU A 685 -21.80 -31.65 -14.68
N ASP A 686 -22.84 -32.43 -15.01
CA ASP A 686 -23.53 -33.30 -14.05
C ASP A 686 -22.85 -34.66 -13.85
N GLY A 687 -21.69 -34.89 -14.46
CA GLY A 687 -20.90 -36.12 -14.41
C GLY A 687 -21.41 -37.23 -15.32
N SER A 688 -22.33 -36.95 -16.24
CA SER A 688 -22.82 -37.94 -17.21
C SER A 688 -21.95 -37.99 -18.47
N PHE A 689 -21.82 -39.19 -19.05
CA PHE A 689 -21.09 -39.43 -20.30
C PHE A 689 -21.80 -40.48 -21.16
N LYS A 690 -21.49 -40.46 -22.46
CA LYS A 690 -21.97 -41.43 -23.44
C LYS A 690 -20.87 -41.71 -24.46
N VAL A 691 -20.70 -42.97 -24.84
CA VAL A 691 -19.76 -43.41 -25.87
C VAL A 691 -20.42 -44.47 -26.73
N ALA A 692 -20.26 -44.34 -28.05
CA ALA A 692 -20.76 -45.31 -29.02
C ALA A 692 -19.64 -46.26 -29.43
N LEU A 693 -19.90 -47.56 -29.38
CA LEU A 693 -18.96 -48.62 -29.77
C LEU A 693 -19.61 -49.49 -30.83
N LYS A 694 -18.90 -49.80 -31.91
CA LYS A 694 -19.40 -50.68 -32.98
C LYS A 694 -18.51 -51.93 -33.11
N PRO A 695 -18.78 -53.01 -32.35
CA PRO A 695 -17.95 -54.20 -32.38
C PRO A 695 -18.12 -54.97 -33.70
N MET A 696 -17.03 -55.19 -34.43
CA MET A 696 -17.04 -55.87 -35.73
C MET A 696 -16.74 -57.37 -35.63
N THR A 697 -16.13 -57.83 -34.53
CA THR A 697 -15.73 -59.23 -34.34
C THR A 697 -16.59 -59.90 -33.26
N ALA A 698 -17.04 -61.12 -33.54
CA ALA A 698 -17.75 -61.94 -32.56
C ALA A 698 -16.79 -62.41 -31.45
N GLY A 699 -17.26 -62.40 -30.21
CA GLY A 699 -16.46 -62.76 -29.03
C GLY A 699 -16.72 -61.87 -27.82
N SER A 700 -15.86 -61.98 -26.81
CA SER A 700 -15.97 -61.26 -25.55
C SER A 700 -15.14 -59.96 -25.59
N TRP A 701 -15.81 -58.80 -25.63
CA TRP A 701 -15.15 -57.49 -25.59
C TRP A 701 -15.08 -57.01 -24.15
N LYS A 702 -13.88 -56.68 -23.67
CA LYS A 702 -13.67 -56.18 -22.30
C LYS A 702 -13.50 -54.66 -22.34
N ILE A 703 -14.32 -53.95 -21.57
CA ILE A 703 -14.33 -52.50 -21.47
C ILE A 703 -13.89 -52.10 -20.06
N THR A 704 -12.96 -51.17 -19.97
CA THR A 704 -12.47 -50.61 -18.71
C THR A 704 -12.61 -49.10 -18.73
N ILE A 705 -13.38 -48.54 -17.81
CA ILE A 705 -13.51 -47.10 -17.60
C ILE A 705 -12.57 -46.69 -16.46
N ILE A 706 -11.71 -45.72 -16.74
CA ILE A 706 -10.73 -45.17 -15.80
C ILE A 706 -11.05 -43.68 -15.62
N VAL A 707 -11.43 -43.33 -14.40
CA VAL A 707 -11.69 -41.96 -13.96
C VAL A 707 -10.43 -41.45 -13.27
N PRO A 708 -9.77 -40.40 -13.78
CA PRO A 708 -8.50 -39.94 -13.22
C PRO A 708 -8.63 -39.44 -11.77
N GLU A 709 -7.54 -39.58 -11.04
CA GLU A 709 -7.36 -38.94 -9.73
C GLU A 709 -7.32 -37.42 -9.89
N THR A 710 -8.00 -36.69 -8.99
CA THR A 710 -7.99 -35.21 -8.95
C THR A 710 -7.43 -34.71 -7.63
N GLU A 711 -7.43 -33.41 -7.39
CA GLU A 711 -6.91 -32.83 -6.15
C GLU A 711 -7.60 -33.41 -4.91
N ASN A 712 -8.94 -33.53 -4.93
CA ASN A 712 -9.72 -33.95 -3.77
C ASN A 712 -10.29 -35.38 -3.83
N TYR A 713 -10.22 -36.08 -4.97
CA TYR A 713 -10.83 -37.41 -5.15
C TYR A 713 -9.85 -38.41 -5.76
N GLY A 714 -9.94 -39.67 -5.32
CA GLY A 714 -9.10 -40.76 -5.80
C GLY A 714 -9.45 -41.23 -7.23
N GLU A 715 -8.54 -41.99 -7.84
CA GLU A 715 -8.80 -42.71 -9.09
C GLU A 715 -9.93 -43.73 -8.89
N LEU A 716 -10.78 -43.89 -9.90
CA LEU A 716 -11.80 -44.94 -9.95
C LEU A 716 -11.67 -45.75 -11.25
N LYS A 717 -11.60 -47.08 -11.12
CA LYS A 717 -11.53 -48.00 -12.26
C LYS A 717 -12.68 -48.99 -12.23
N ARG A 718 -13.39 -49.14 -13.35
CA ARG A 718 -14.50 -50.10 -13.49
C ARG A 718 -14.36 -50.91 -14.77
N GLU A 719 -14.44 -52.23 -14.66
CA GLU A 719 -14.34 -53.16 -15.78
C GLU A 719 -15.65 -53.93 -15.97
N PHE A 720 -16.06 -54.13 -17.22
CA PHE A 720 -17.19 -54.97 -17.61
C PHE A 720 -16.97 -55.58 -19.00
N THR A 721 -17.84 -56.51 -19.38
CA THR A 721 -17.71 -57.27 -20.63
C THR A 721 -19.01 -57.20 -21.42
N ILE A 722 -18.90 -57.01 -22.74
CA ILE A 722 -20.01 -57.12 -23.70
C ILE A 722 -19.77 -58.35 -24.58
N LYS A 723 -20.76 -59.24 -24.69
CA LYS A 723 -20.69 -60.42 -25.57
C LYS A 723 -21.23 -60.08 -26.95
N VAL A 724 -20.43 -60.31 -27.98
CA VAL A 724 -20.80 -60.02 -29.37
C VAL A 724 -21.05 -61.31 -30.14
N LYS A 725 -22.28 -61.52 -30.61
CA LYS A 725 -22.70 -62.68 -31.39
C LYS A 725 -22.48 -62.43 -32.89
N ALA A 726 -22.11 -63.45 -33.65
CA ALA A 726 -22.02 -63.34 -35.10
C ALA A 726 -23.41 -63.12 -35.69
N LYS A 727 -23.55 -62.13 -36.57
CA LYS A 727 -24.79 -61.89 -37.31
C LYS A 727 -24.91 -62.99 -38.39
N VAL A 728 -25.91 -63.85 -38.28
CA VAL A 728 -26.16 -64.90 -39.29
C VAL A 728 -26.92 -64.26 -40.45
N GLU A 729 -26.29 -64.12 -41.61
CA GLU A 729 -26.99 -63.76 -42.84
C GLU A 729 -27.88 -64.93 -43.28
N LEU A 730 -29.20 -64.75 -43.17
CA LEU A 730 -30.19 -65.65 -43.75
C LEU A 730 -30.51 -65.20 -45.18
N PHE A 731 -30.24 -66.13 -46.12
CA PHE A 731 -30.65 -66.19 -47.54
C PHE A 731 -29.77 -65.51 -48.59
N SER A 732 -28.86 -66.30 -49.19
CA SER A 732 -28.39 -66.11 -50.56
C SER A 732 -29.52 -66.42 -51.55
N THR A 733 -29.75 -65.52 -52.51
CA THR A 733 -30.75 -65.63 -53.59
C THR A 733 -30.68 -66.92 -54.41
N LYS A 734 -29.57 -67.67 -54.35
CA LYS A 734 -29.43 -68.99 -54.98
C LYS A 734 -30.35 -70.06 -54.37
N ASN A 735 -30.70 -69.97 -53.09
CA ASN A 735 -31.48 -71.02 -52.41
C ASN A 735 -32.99 -70.90 -52.64
N ILE A 736 -33.50 -69.72 -53.01
CA ILE A 736 -34.92 -69.51 -53.35
C ILE A 736 -35.23 -70.15 -54.71
N LEU A 737 -34.31 -70.08 -55.68
CA LEU A 737 -34.51 -70.68 -57.01
C LEU A 737 -34.61 -72.23 -56.94
N VAL A 738 -33.84 -72.86 -56.05
CA VAL A 738 -33.85 -74.31 -55.85
C VAL A 738 -35.16 -74.79 -55.22
N LEU A 739 -35.70 -74.04 -54.25
CA LEU A 739 -36.99 -74.33 -53.62
C LEU A 739 -38.18 -74.18 -54.57
N VAL A 740 -38.15 -73.20 -55.48
CA VAL A 740 -39.19 -73.03 -56.52
C VAL A 740 -39.14 -74.14 -57.57
N LEU A 741 -37.94 -74.57 -57.98
CA LEU A 741 -37.78 -75.69 -58.93
C LEU A 741 -38.23 -77.03 -58.33
N LEU A 742 -37.94 -77.29 -57.05
CA LEU A 742 -38.37 -78.51 -56.36
C LEU A 742 -39.88 -78.59 -56.14
N SER A 743 -40.54 -77.46 -55.87
CA SER A 743 -41.99 -77.40 -55.70
C SER A 743 -42.75 -77.53 -57.03
N ALA A 744 -42.21 -77.00 -58.14
CA ALA A 744 -42.74 -77.24 -59.48
C ALA A 744 -42.64 -78.72 -59.91
N LEU A 745 -41.52 -79.39 -59.59
CA LEU A 745 -41.32 -80.82 -59.90
C LEU A 745 -42.29 -81.73 -59.10
N ALA A 746 -42.53 -81.42 -57.83
CA ALA A 746 -43.48 -82.15 -56.99
C ALA A 746 -44.93 -82.03 -57.49
N LEU A 747 -45.32 -80.87 -58.03
CA LEU A 747 -46.65 -80.65 -58.59
C LEU A 747 -46.88 -81.45 -59.88
N VAL A 748 -45.86 -81.55 -60.74
CA VAL A 748 -45.91 -82.36 -61.97
C VAL A 748 -46.02 -83.86 -61.65
N LEU A 749 -45.27 -84.35 -60.67
CA LEU A 749 -45.34 -85.74 -60.21
C LEU A 749 -46.71 -86.08 -59.59
N TYR A 750 -47.31 -85.16 -58.84
CA TYR A 750 -48.65 -85.33 -58.25
C TYR A 750 -49.77 -85.41 -59.31
N ILE A 751 -49.66 -84.65 -60.40
CA ILE A 751 -50.64 -84.67 -61.50
C ILE A 751 -50.55 -85.98 -62.30
N ILE A 752 -49.35 -86.54 -62.47
CA ILE A 752 -49.13 -87.84 -63.15
C ILE A 752 -49.69 -89.01 -62.32
N TYR A 753 -49.62 -88.95 -61.00
CA TYR A 753 -50.12 -90.00 -60.11
C TYR A 753 -51.66 -90.13 -60.10
N ARG A 754 -52.41 -89.06 -60.40
CA ARG A 754 -53.88 -89.03 -60.24
C ARG A 754 -54.70 -89.58 -61.42
N ARG A 755 -54.08 -90.14 -62.47
CA ARG A 755 -54.78 -90.73 -63.62
C ARG A 755 -54.34 -92.18 -63.90
N LYS A 756 -54.98 -93.17 -63.26
CA LYS A 756 -55.28 -94.51 -63.85
C LYS A 756 -56.28 -95.31 -62.98
N PRO A 757 -57.15 -96.17 -63.56
CA PRO A 757 -58.38 -96.65 -62.92
C PRO A 757 -58.38 -98.12 -62.41
N SER A 758 -59.18 -98.35 -61.36
CA SER A 758 -60.01 -99.52 -60.97
C SER A 758 -59.46 -100.97 -61.00
N LEU A 759 -59.57 -101.69 -59.85
CA LEU A 759 -60.21 -103.03 -59.75
C LEU A 759 -60.35 -103.57 -58.29
N ARG A 760 -61.62 -103.73 -57.85
CA ARG A 760 -62.33 -104.69 -56.91
C ARG A 760 -61.58 -105.32 -55.70
N ILE A 761 -61.96 -105.14 -54.41
CA ILE A 761 -63.12 -105.64 -53.58
C ILE A 761 -63.01 -107.17 -53.26
N PRO A 762 -63.43 -107.77 -52.09
CA PRO A 762 -64.11 -107.28 -50.84
C PRO A 762 -63.67 -107.82 -49.43
N GLN A 763 -64.08 -107.06 -48.38
CA GLN A 763 -64.82 -107.38 -47.11
C GLN A 763 -64.33 -108.52 -46.16
N PHE A 764 -64.60 -108.58 -44.84
CA PHE A 764 -65.62 -108.11 -43.87
C PHE A 764 -64.90 -107.92 -42.50
N GLY A 765 -65.37 -107.28 -41.43
CA GLY A 765 -66.64 -106.67 -41.03
C GLY A 765 -66.56 -106.29 -39.53
N GLU A 766 -67.27 -105.21 -39.17
CA GLU A 766 -67.95 -104.87 -37.88
C GLU A 766 -67.10 -104.78 -36.58
N LEU A 767 -66.89 -103.63 -35.90
CA LEU A 767 -67.79 -102.68 -35.18
C LEU A 767 -68.58 -103.34 -34.02
N PRO A 768 -69.09 -102.57 -33.03
CA PRO A 768 -68.42 -101.71 -32.05
C PRO A 768 -68.99 -101.91 -30.62
N VAL A 769 -68.38 -101.32 -29.57
CA VAL A 769 -68.96 -100.53 -28.44
C VAL A 769 -67.80 -100.12 -27.54
#